data_AF-A0A804M069-F1
#
_entry.id   AF-A0A804M069-F1
#
_cell.length_a   1.000
_cell.length_b   1.000
_cell.length_c   1.000
_cell.angle_alpha   90.00
_cell.angle_beta   90.00
_cell.angle_gamma   90.00
#
_symmetry.space_group_name_H-M   'P 1'
#
loop_
_entity.id
_entity.type
_entity.pdbx_description
1 polymer ?
#
loop_
_entity_poly.entity_id
_entity_poly.type
_entity_poly.pdbx_seq_one_letter_code
_entity_poly.pdbx_strand_id
1 'polypeptide(L)'
;MDAGEMEDVRAAAAAEEVISSRGGSVLGKKTILKSDHFPGCQNKRLSPQIDGAPNYRQAGSLRVHGVAMPTMEGIANVLNHIGAHKKGKQTRILWHSLREEPVIYINGRPFVLRDVEKPFSNLEYTGINRERVEQMEFRLKEDILQEASRYGNKILVTDELPSGQMVDQWESVVYDTVKTPLEVYEELQHQGYLVDYERVPITDEKAPKEGDFDNLVRRISQVDIETEIVFNCQMGRGRTTTGMVIATLVYLNRIGASGIPRTGSIGKVFYAGNDVDDYMPSSEEAILRGEYAVIRSLVRVLEGGVEGKRQVDKVIDKCDSMQNLREAIATYRNNILRQPDEMKREASLSFFVEYLERYYFLICFAVYVHSVSSAHQTTLSVEVSFSDWMRARPELYSILRRLLRRDPMGALGYSSSKPPLTKIVESANGRPQDMDVVAAMRNGEVLGRLTVLKSDHCPGSHSLNLPERVEGAPNFREIPGFPVYGVANPTVDGIRAVIQCISTSKGGRPVLWHNMREEPVIYINGKPYVLREVERPCKNMLEYTGIDRDRVERMEARLKEDILREAERYGGAIMVIHETDDGEIFDTWENVDNEAVLTPLEVYKNLVSEGLPIKYARVPITDGKAPKSSDFDTIAFNVTAASKGTAFVFNCQMGRGRTTTGTVIACLLKLRIDHGRPIRIPVCQYDHEDDAIYSTGGDATDHNGHLNSESWKPRTLTKLNSGFGINDILLLRKITRLFDNGIECRQTLDTVIDRCSALQNIRQAVLNYTRVINQQHVEPRVRRVALNRGAEYLERYLKLIAFSAYLGSEAFDGFCGQGQTKISFKGWLQQRPEIQTMKWSIRLRPGRFFTVPHEQKATYPPPQGDVTMETIVKARSGSVLGKGSILKMYFFPGQKRSSSVNFRGAPHVIKVDGYPVYSMATPTIDGASDVLSYLGSKDTTGRNIAQKVVVTDLREEVVVYIKGSPFVLRELDQPVDTLKHVGISGPMVENIETRLKEDILSEVKQLGGRLLLHQEEFNAATNQCSVVGYWEHIDLEDVMTPAEVYSTLRDKGYCIEYKRIPLTREREALAADVDAIQSSIDESARYYLFISHTGYGGVAYAMAITCLGLSADAKFVMEETAETHFVSTSLAKNVSIKTKTDIALKQGDYRDILNLTRVLVHGPKSKEEVDTVIDRCSGAGHLREDIMHYRKALQDCSHDDDDDCDEEHSYLTDMGTKALRRYFFLITFRSYLYSTTSCKTTFTSWMKARPELGHLCDNLKLDK
;
A
#
# COMPACT_ATOMS: atom_id res chain seq x y z
N MET A 1 -4.22 -36.15 58.34
CA MET A 1 -3.75 -36.00 56.95
C MET A 1 -2.39 -35.35 57.05
N ASP A 2 -1.34 -36.14 56.88
CA ASP A 2 0.03 -35.68 56.96
C ASP A 2 0.34 -34.72 55.81
N ALA A 3 1.23 -33.77 56.06
CA ALA A 3 1.65 -32.73 55.12
C ALA A 3 2.15 -33.28 53.76
N GLY A 4 2.49 -34.57 53.67
CA GLY A 4 2.88 -35.24 52.43
C GLY A 4 1.74 -35.43 51.42
N GLU A 5 0.48 -35.61 51.86
CA GLU A 5 -0.66 -35.77 50.93
C GLU A 5 -1.07 -34.45 50.27
N MET A 6 -0.75 -33.31 50.90
CA MET A 6 -1.05 -31.98 50.34
C MET A 6 -0.07 -31.54 49.25
N GLU A 7 1.15 -32.10 49.21
CA GLU A 7 2.09 -31.88 48.10
C GLU A 7 1.69 -32.67 46.84
N ASP A 8 1.18 -33.90 46.99
CA ASP A 8 0.76 -34.74 45.85
C ASP A 8 -0.51 -34.23 45.16
N VAL A 9 -1.48 -33.69 45.92
CA VAL A 9 -2.74 -33.18 45.33
C VAL A 9 -2.52 -31.90 44.50
N ARG A 10 -1.49 -31.09 44.80
CA ARG A 10 -1.15 -29.90 43.99
C ARG A 10 -0.32 -30.22 42.75
N ALA A 11 0.44 -31.32 42.76
CA ALA A 11 1.21 -31.80 41.62
C ALA A 11 0.36 -32.50 40.53
N ALA A 12 -0.88 -32.90 40.87
CA ALA A 12 -1.77 -33.65 39.98
C ALA A 12 -2.66 -32.79 39.05
N ALA A 13 -2.51 -31.45 39.03
CA ALA A 13 -3.24 -30.63 38.06
C ALA A 13 -2.89 -31.09 36.64
N ALA A 14 -3.89 -31.52 35.87
CA ALA A 14 -3.68 -31.95 34.50
C ALA A 14 -3.04 -30.79 33.72
N ALA A 15 -2.00 -31.06 32.92
CA ALA A 15 -1.29 -30.02 32.15
C ALA A 15 -2.25 -29.10 31.38
N GLU A 16 -3.33 -29.68 30.82
CA GLU A 16 -4.40 -28.94 30.14
C GLU A 16 -5.11 -27.91 31.04
N GLU A 17 -5.37 -28.25 32.31
CA GLU A 17 -6.00 -27.34 33.26
C GLU A 17 -5.10 -26.15 33.55
N VAL A 18 -3.81 -26.41 33.84
CA VAL A 18 -2.80 -25.37 34.05
C VAL A 18 -2.73 -24.43 32.84
N ILE A 19 -2.53 -24.99 31.63
CA ILE A 19 -2.43 -24.22 30.38
C ILE A 19 -3.69 -23.39 30.11
N SER A 20 -4.89 -23.95 30.38
CA SER A 20 -6.15 -23.24 30.18
C SER A 20 -6.41 -22.13 31.20
N SER A 21 -5.82 -22.24 32.40
CA SER A 21 -5.95 -21.29 33.50
C SER A 21 -4.92 -20.15 33.49
N ARG A 22 -3.95 -20.19 32.57
CA ARG A 22 -2.91 -19.15 32.42
C ARG A 22 -3.52 -17.77 32.20
N GLY A 23 -3.08 -16.81 33.02
CA GLY A 23 -3.58 -15.43 33.03
C GLY A 23 -2.49 -14.36 33.08
N GLY A 24 -1.24 -14.72 32.77
CA GLY A 24 -0.12 -13.78 32.73
C GLY A 24 -0.23 -12.76 31.58
N SER A 25 0.58 -11.70 31.66
CA SER A 25 0.63 -10.67 30.61
C SER A 25 1.17 -11.20 29.28
N VAL A 26 2.13 -12.12 29.35
CA VAL A 26 2.85 -12.75 28.25
C VAL A 26 2.62 -14.27 28.28
N LEU A 27 2.71 -14.90 29.45
CA LEU A 27 2.32 -16.30 29.70
C LEU A 27 0.79 -16.40 29.90
N GLY A 28 0.05 -16.20 28.82
CA GLY A 28 -1.41 -16.20 28.81
C GLY A 28 -2.04 -17.53 28.37
N LYS A 29 -3.36 -17.53 28.25
CA LYS A 29 -4.15 -18.67 27.72
C LYS A 29 -3.57 -19.20 26.40
N LYS A 30 -3.75 -20.52 26.19
CA LYS A 30 -3.33 -21.25 24.98
C LYS A 30 -1.82 -21.19 24.69
N THR A 31 -0.98 -20.98 25.69
CA THR A 31 0.48 -20.97 25.51
C THR A 31 1.21 -21.98 26.38
N ILE A 32 2.35 -22.46 25.89
CA ILE A 32 3.29 -23.33 26.60
C ILE A 32 4.69 -22.69 26.65
N LEU A 33 5.48 -23.06 27.67
CA LEU A 33 6.90 -22.74 27.76
C LEU A 33 7.71 -23.93 27.23
N LYS A 34 8.11 -23.85 25.96
CA LYS A 34 8.84 -24.93 25.28
C LYS A 34 10.35 -24.74 25.48
N SER A 35 11.09 -25.82 25.72
CA SER A 35 12.54 -25.73 25.69
C SER A 35 13.06 -25.37 24.31
N ASP A 36 13.95 -24.39 24.33
CA ASP A 36 14.48 -23.75 23.15
C ASP A 36 15.83 -24.36 22.72
N HIS A 37 16.46 -25.07 23.65
CA HIS A 37 17.62 -25.92 23.46
C HIS A 37 17.18 -27.39 23.58
N PHE A 38 17.04 -28.06 22.44
CA PHE A 38 16.50 -29.41 22.34
C PHE A 38 17.52 -30.38 21.70
N PRO A 39 17.45 -31.70 21.96
CA PRO A 39 18.48 -32.66 21.50
C PRO A 39 18.78 -32.64 19.99
N GLY A 40 17.79 -32.30 19.16
CA GLY A 40 17.92 -32.20 17.71
C GLY A 40 18.65 -30.95 17.21
N CYS A 41 19.04 -30.01 18.08
CA CYS A 41 19.61 -28.73 17.65
C CYS A 41 21.07 -28.83 17.18
N GLN A 42 21.86 -29.83 17.61
CA GLN A 42 23.28 -29.98 17.26
C GLN A 42 23.49 -30.75 15.95
N ASN A 43 24.13 -30.10 14.97
CA ASN A 43 24.69 -30.72 13.78
C ASN A 43 26.06 -31.35 14.12
N LYS A 44 26.11 -32.69 14.12
CA LYS A 44 27.32 -33.45 14.47
C LYS A 44 28.50 -33.24 13.50
N ARG A 45 28.27 -32.65 12.32
CA ARG A 45 29.31 -32.36 11.32
C ARG A 45 30.10 -31.08 11.61
N LEU A 46 29.61 -30.23 12.50
CA LEU A 46 30.30 -28.99 12.87
C LEU A 46 31.35 -29.25 13.96
N SER A 47 32.51 -28.61 13.81
CA SER A 47 33.62 -28.61 14.77
C SER A 47 34.16 -27.19 14.96
N PRO A 48 34.57 -26.80 16.17
CA PRO A 48 34.56 -27.59 17.40
C PRO A 48 33.15 -27.78 17.98
N GLN A 49 32.96 -28.83 18.77
CA GLN A 49 31.75 -29.01 19.58
C GLN A 49 32.02 -28.39 20.95
N ILE A 50 31.24 -27.37 21.30
CA ILE A 50 31.34 -26.67 22.59
C ILE A 50 30.12 -27.06 23.42
N ASP A 51 30.36 -27.57 24.63
CA ASP A 51 29.29 -28.05 25.49
C ASP A 51 28.31 -26.93 25.86
N GLY A 52 27.02 -27.22 25.79
CA GLY A 52 25.94 -26.25 25.95
C GLY A 52 25.77 -25.23 24.82
N ALA A 53 26.64 -25.21 23.79
CA ALA A 53 26.65 -24.19 22.73
C ALA A 53 26.53 -24.81 21.32
N PRO A 54 25.31 -25.17 20.90
CA PRO A 54 25.12 -25.99 19.71
C PRO A 54 25.46 -25.23 18.42
N ASN A 55 25.92 -25.95 17.40
CA ASN A 55 26.25 -25.41 16.07
C ASN A 55 27.24 -24.23 16.04
N TYR A 56 28.11 -24.13 17.05
CA TYR A 56 29.20 -23.15 17.05
C TYR A 56 30.10 -23.34 15.81
N ARG A 57 30.46 -22.22 15.17
CA ARG A 57 31.36 -22.17 14.01
C ARG A 57 31.93 -20.77 13.78
N GLN A 58 33.03 -20.70 13.06
CA GLN A 58 33.69 -19.46 12.61
C GLN A 58 33.63 -19.34 11.07
N ALA A 59 33.47 -18.12 10.55
CA ALA A 59 33.46 -17.85 9.10
C ALA A 59 34.88 -17.91 8.51
N GLY A 60 35.33 -19.11 8.13
CA GLY A 60 36.71 -19.33 7.69
C GLY A 60 37.70 -18.91 8.79
N SER A 61 38.63 -18.02 8.46
CA SER A 61 39.58 -17.43 9.42
C SER A 61 39.20 -16.01 9.89
N LEU A 62 37.95 -15.59 9.67
CA LEU A 62 37.48 -14.23 9.98
C LEU A 62 36.98 -14.14 11.43
N ARG A 63 36.90 -12.92 11.96
CA ARG A 63 36.45 -12.62 13.34
C ARG A 63 34.94 -12.69 13.55
N VAL A 64 34.26 -13.57 12.81
CA VAL A 64 32.80 -13.68 12.76
C VAL A 64 32.39 -15.10 13.06
N HIS A 65 31.53 -15.27 14.06
CA HIS A 65 31.13 -16.56 14.63
C HIS A 65 29.61 -16.70 14.62
N GLY A 66 29.14 -17.94 14.54
CA GLY A 66 27.72 -18.28 14.62
C GLY A 66 27.48 -19.44 15.58
N VAL A 67 26.40 -19.38 16.35
CA VAL A 67 25.97 -20.43 17.27
C VAL A 67 24.44 -20.54 17.28
N ALA A 68 23.90 -21.72 17.61
CA ALA A 68 22.49 -21.92 17.94
C ALA A 68 22.20 -21.42 19.36
N MET A 69 20.97 -21.61 19.87
CA MET A 69 20.62 -21.14 21.21
C MET A 69 21.42 -21.87 22.30
N PRO A 70 22.35 -21.20 23.01
CA PRO A 70 23.18 -21.86 24.02
C PRO A 70 22.46 -21.91 25.39
N THR A 71 22.92 -22.80 26.27
CA THR A 71 22.65 -22.70 27.71
C THR A 71 23.50 -21.59 28.33
N MET A 72 23.19 -21.16 29.57
CA MET A 72 24.04 -20.18 30.28
C MET A 72 25.51 -20.63 30.35
N GLU A 73 25.75 -21.90 30.67
CA GLU A 73 27.08 -22.52 30.67
C GLU A 73 27.69 -22.55 29.26
N GLY A 74 26.89 -22.84 28.23
CA GLY A 74 27.31 -22.80 26.84
C GLY A 74 27.82 -21.42 26.40
N ILE A 75 27.18 -20.34 26.85
CA ILE A 75 27.66 -18.97 26.58
C ILE A 75 29.06 -18.80 27.18
N ALA A 76 29.24 -19.14 28.46
CA ALA A 76 30.54 -19.05 29.13
C ALA A 76 31.61 -19.89 28.41
N ASN A 77 31.26 -21.10 27.95
CA ASN A 77 32.17 -21.99 27.21
C ASN A 77 32.60 -21.38 25.87
N VAL A 78 31.70 -20.72 25.13
CA VAL A 78 32.05 -19.99 23.89
C VAL A 78 32.97 -18.80 24.20
N LEU A 79 32.67 -18.02 25.23
CA LEU A 79 33.50 -16.89 25.65
C LEU A 79 34.91 -17.33 26.07
N ASN A 80 35.03 -18.47 26.75
CA ASN A 80 36.31 -19.08 27.10
C ASN A 80 37.06 -19.60 25.87
N HIS A 81 36.36 -20.23 24.93
CA HIS A 81 36.95 -20.76 23.69
C HIS A 81 37.56 -19.65 22.83
N ILE A 82 36.86 -18.52 22.67
CA ILE A 82 37.36 -17.34 21.92
C ILE A 82 38.45 -16.60 22.74
N GLY A 83 38.46 -16.77 24.06
CA GLY A 83 39.39 -16.13 24.97
C GLY A 83 38.98 -14.69 25.25
N ALA A 84 37.80 -14.48 25.82
CA ALA A 84 37.27 -13.16 26.21
C ALA A 84 37.32 -12.87 27.72
N HIS A 85 37.88 -13.79 28.51
CA HIS A 85 38.02 -13.62 29.95
C HIS A 85 39.17 -12.67 30.30
N LYS A 86 38.96 -11.70 31.21
CA LYS A 86 39.97 -10.68 31.59
C LYS A 86 41.32 -11.24 32.05
N LYS A 87 41.35 -12.46 32.61
CA LYS A 87 42.59 -13.14 33.04
C LYS A 87 43.43 -13.72 31.87
N GLY A 88 42.90 -13.74 30.65
CA GLY A 88 43.55 -14.32 29.46
C GLY A 88 43.86 -13.29 28.37
N LYS A 89 43.84 -13.74 27.12
CA LYS A 89 43.85 -12.85 25.93
C LYS A 89 42.65 -11.90 26.09
N GLN A 90 42.84 -10.59 26.11
CA GLN A 90 41.75 -9.64 26.42
C GLN A 90 40.87 -9.37 25.19
N THR A 91 40.34 -10.44 24.58
CA THR A 91 39.56 -10.34 23.33
C THR A 91 38.17 -9.79 23.65
N ARG A 92 37.79 -8.70 23.01
CA ARG A 92 36.42 -8.15 23.10
C ARG A 92 35.48 -8.92 22.19
N ILE A 93 34.28 -9.22 22.67
CA ILE A 93 33.22 -9.88 21.90
C ILE A 93 32.00 -8.97 21.82
N LEU A 94 31.48 -8.78 20.61
CA LEU A 94 30.15 -8.22 20.37
C LEU A 94 29.19 -9.35 20.01
N TRP A 95 28.26 -9.67 20.91
CA TRP A 95 27.32 -10.78 20.78
C TRP A 95 25.93 -10.28 20.34
N HIS A 96 25.46 -10.72 19.18
CA HIS A 96 24.14 -10.40 18.65
C HIS A 96 23.18 -11.59 18.77
N SER A 97 22.06 -11.39 19.48
CA SER A 97 20.92 -12.29 19.41
C SER A 97 19.91 -11.79 18.36
N LEU A 98 19.63 -12.65 17.37
CA LEU A 98 18.72 -12.35 16.26
C LEU A 98 17.28 -12.86 16.49
N ARG A 99 16.94 -13.20 17.73
CA ARG A 99 15.64 -13.76 18.11
C ARG A 99 14.56 -12.67 18.23
N GLU A 100 13.45 -12.83 17.52
CA GLU A 100 12.27 -11.97 17.68
C GLU A 100 11.35 -12.37 18.84
N GLU A 101 11.39 -13.64 19.24
CA GLU A 101 10.55 -14.18 20.30
C GLU A 101 11.18 -13.93 21.67
N PRO A 102 10.39 -13.65 22.72
CA PRO A 102 10.93 -13.57 24.07
C PRO A 102 11.52 -14.92 24.50
N VAL A 103 12.75 -14.88 25.01
CA VAL A 103 13.48 -16.03 25.55
C VAL A 103 13.64 -15.82 27.06
N ILE A 104 13.53 -16.88 27.84
CA ILE A 104 13.79 -16.86 29.28
C ILE A 104 14.66 -18.05 29.68
N TYR A 105 15.63 -17.86 30.57
CA TYR A 105 16.42 -18.94 31.14
C TYR A 105 15.79 -19.38 32.46
N ILE A 106 15.56 -20.69 32.60
CA ILE A 106 15.13 -21.34 33.85
C ILE A 106 16.17 -22.41 34.17
N ASN A 107 16.79 -22.35 35.36
CA ASN A 107 17.84 -23.29 35.77
C ASN A 107 18.98 -23.40 34.74
N GLY A 108 19.36 -22.28 34.11
CA GLY A 108 20.43 -22.23 33.09
C GLY A 108 20.02 -22.69 31.69
N ARG A 109 18.80 -23.20 31.50
CA ARG A 109 18.26 -23.68 30.21
C ARG A 109 17.34 -22.62 29.57
N PRO A 110 17.43 -22.38 28.25
CA PRO A 110 16.58 -21.41 27.56
C PRO A 110 15.20 -22.01 27.20
N PHE A 111 14.14 -21.22 27.37
CA PHE A 111 12.74 -21.53 27.06
C PHE A 111 12.09 -20.40 26.26
N VAL A 112 11.10 -20.76 25.44
CA VAL A 112 10.34 -19.86 24.57
C VAL A 112 8.84 -20.14 24.63
N LEU A 113 8.03 -19.13 24.32
CA LEU A 113 6.58 -19.26 24.24
C LEU A 113 6.13 -19.90 22.92
N ARG A 114 5.19 -20.84 23.00
CA ARG A 114 4.54 -21.43 21.83
C ARG A 114 3.03 -21.51 22.02
N ASP A 115 2.30 -21.49 20.92
CA ASP A 115 0.86 -21.82 20.92
C ASP A 115 0.71 -23.32 21.21
N VAL A 116 -0.18 -23.67 22.14
CA VAL A 116 -0.47 -25.07 22.48
C VAL A 116 -1.02 -25.86 21.29
N GLU A 117 -1.75 -25.21 20.39
CA GLU A 117 -2.32 -25.85 19.18
C GLU A 117 -1.25 -26.01 18.08
N LYS A 118 -0.17 -25.23 18.12
CA LYS A 118 0.93 -25.23 17.14
C LYS A 118 2.31 -25.12 17.82
N PRO A 119 2.72 -26.14 18.62
CA PRO A 119 3.91 -26.06 19.46
C PRO A 119 5.23 -25.97 18.67
N PHE A 120 5.23 -26.35 17.40
CA PHE A 120 6.39 -26.30 16.50
C PHE A 120 6.44 -25.02 15.65
N SER A 121 5.39 -24.18 15.68
CA SER A 121 5.36 -22.93 14.93
C SER A 121 5.84 -21.77 15.78
N ASN A 122 6.72 -20.93 15.23
CA ASN A 122 7.21 -19.74 15.90
C ASN A 122 6.09 -18.68 16.01
N LEU A 123 6.12 -17.90 17.09
CA LEU A 123 5.28 -16.72 17.22
C LEU A 123 5.93 -15.57 16.46
N GLU A 124 5.23 -15.01 15.48
CA GLU A 124 5.76 -13.94 14.63
C GLU A 124 5.37 -12.55 15.15
N TYR A 125 6.36 -11.71 15.43
CA TYR A 125 6.19 -10.31 15.82
C TYR A 125 6.99 -9.40 14.87
N THR A 126 6.83 -9.61 13.56
CA THR A 126 7.69 -9.02 12.53
C THR A 126 7.88 -7.50 12.72
N GLY A 127 9.14 -7.09 12.84
CA GLY A 127 9.55 -5.69 13.01
C GLY A 127 9.70 -5.23 14.47
N ILE A 128 9.42 -6.08 15.46
CA ILE A 128 9.60 -5.73 16.88
C ILE A 128 11.04 -5.30 17.16
N ASN A 129 11.24 -4.24 17.96
CA ASN A 129 12.58 -3.76 18.31
C ASN A 129 13.10 -4.43 19.61
N ARG A 130 14.39 -4.22 19.89
CA ARG A 130 15.07 -4.70 21.09
C ARG A 130 14.31 -4.39 22.38
N GLU A 131 14.04 -3.12 22.63
CA GLU A 131 13.43 -2.63 23.87
C GLU A 131 12.10 -3.34 24.18
N ARG A 132 11.27 -3.56 23.15
CA ARG A 132 9.96 -4.19 23.32
C ARG A 132 10.03 -5.70 23.53
N VAL A 133 10.96 -6.40 22.85
CA VAL A 133 11.21 -7.83 23.12
C VAL A 133 11.75 -8.01 24.53
N GLU A 134 12.73 -7.22 24.95
CA GLU A 134 13.33 -7.32 26.29
C GLU A 134 12.30 -6.95 27.39
N GLN A 135 11.42 -5.98 27.14
CA GLN A 135 10.28 -5.71 28.02
C GLN A 135 9.29 -6.89 28.10
N MET A 136 9.06 -7.62 27.01
CA MET A 136 8.27 -8.85 27.03
C MET A 136 8.96 -9.95 27.83
N GLU A 137 10.29 -10.08 27.73
CA GLU A 137 11.07 -11.05 28.50
C GLU A 137 11.01 -10.76 30.01
N PHE A 138 11.09 -9.49 30.41
CA PHE A 138 10.93 -9.08 31.81
C PHE A 138 9.53 -9.43 32.35
N ARG A 139 8.47 -9.13 31.59
CA ARG A 139 7.09 -9.48 31.98
C ARG A 139 6.86 -10.98 32.00
N LEU A 140 7.48 -11.73 31.09
CA LEU A 140 7.44 -13.19 31.10
C LEU A 140 8.08 -13.78 32.36
N LYS A 141 9.20 -13.20 32.82
CA LYS A 141 9.81 -13.57 34.11
C LYS A 141 8.85 -13.35 35.28
N GLU A 142 8.20 -12.19 35.36
CA GLU A 142 7.19 -11.89 36.37
C GLU A 142 6.03 -12.89 36.33
N ASP A 143 5.49 -13.19 35.15
CA ASP A 143 4.40 -14.16 34.98
C ASP A 143 4.80 -15.56 35.46
N ILE A 144 6.04 -16.01 35.16
CA ILE A 144 6.57 -17.31 35.59
C ILE A 144 6.66 -17.37 37.11
N LEU A 145 7.20 -16.35 37.76
CA LEU A 145 7.33 -16.30 39.22
C LEU A 145 5.96 -16.29 39.90
N GLN A 146 5.00 -15.54 39.35
CA GLN A 146 3.63 -15.50 39.85
C GLN A 146 2.90 -16.83 39.66
N GLU A 147 2.99 -17.46 38.48
CA GLU A 147 2.41 -18.80 38.24
C GLU A 147 3.05 -19.84 39.17
N ALA A 148 4.38 -19.83 39.29
CA ALA A 148 5.10 -20.78 40.12
C ALA A 148 4.74 -20.68 41.61
N SER A 149 4.49 -19.47 42.12
CA SER A 149 4.02 -19.28 43.51
C SER A 149 2.70 -20.03 43.79
N ARG A 150 1.85 -20.24 42.78
CA ARG A 150 0.56 -20.96 42.89
C ARG A 150 0.75 -22.48 42.94
N TYR A 151 1.80 -22.98 42.31
CA TYR A 151 2.10 -24.41 42.17
C TYR A 151 3.32 -24.86 42.99
N GLY A 152 3.60 -24.18 44.12
CA GLY A 152 4.65 -24.60 45.05
C GLY A 152 6.06 -24.39 44.52
N ASN A 153 6.33 -23.21 43.95
CA ASN A 153 7.61 -22.84 43.32
C ASN A 153 8.00 -23.77 42.16
N LYS A 154 7.02 -24.26 41.41
CA LYS A 154 7.23 -25.05 40.21
C LYS A 154 6.49 -24.45 39.03
N ILE A 155 7.08 -24.52 37.85
CA ILE A 155 6.48 -24.06 36.59
C ILE A 155 6.35 -25.25 35.63
N LEU A 156 5.24 -25.30 34.90
CA LEU A 156 5.03 -26.33 33.87
C LEU A 156 5.74 -25.90 32.57
N VAL A 157 6.75 -26.67 32.18
CA VAL A 157 7.48 -26.51 30.91
C VAL A 157 7.26 -27.72 30.01
N THR A 158 7.52 -27.57 28.72
CA THR A 158 7.39 -28.63 27.73
C THR A 158 8.72 -28.89 27.05
N ASP A 159 9.21 -30.12 27.15
CA ASP A 159 10.42 -30.59 26.48
C ASP A 159 10.07 -31.37 25.21
N GLU A 160 10.96 -31.25 24.21
CA GLU A 160 10.88 -32.03 22.97
C GLU A 160 11.86 -33.20 23.06
N LEU A 161 11.32 -34.42 23.08
CA LEU A 161 12.13 -35.63 23.06
C LEU A 161 12.78 -35.84 21.68
N PRO A 162 13.87 -36.62 21.57
CA PRO A 162 14.46 -36.98 20.28
C PRO A 162 13.49 -37.63 19.27
N SER A 163 12.37 -38.18 19.75
CA SER A 163 11.28 -38.72 18.92
C SER A 163 10.39 -37.64 18.28
N GLY A 164 10.55 -36.36 18.65
CA GLY A 164 9.64 -35.27 18.30
C GLY A 164 8.39 -35.21 19.18
N GLN A 165 8.26 -36.08 20.18
CA GLN A 165 7.15 -36.05 21.13
C GLN A 165 7.34 -34.91 22.14
N MET A 166 6.26 -34.16 22.38
CA MET A 166 6.20 -33.12 23.41
C MET A 166 5.85 -33.74 24.75
N VAL A 167 6.62 -33.43 25.80
CA VAL A 167 6.41 -33.93 27.16
C VAL A 167 6.40 -32.76 28.13
N ASP A 168 5.31 -32.64 28.88
CA ASP A 168 5.18 -31.63 29.93
C ASP A 168 5.85 -32.14 31.22
N GLN A 169 6.62 -31.27 31.86
CA GLN A 169 7.30 -31.55 33.12
C GLN A 169 7.31 -30.32 34.03
N TRP A 170 7.36 -30.59 35.33
CA TRP A 170 7.44 -29.54 36.34
C TRP A 170 8.89 -29.21 36.66
N GLU A 171 9.28 -27.94 36.50
CA GLU A 171 10.59 -27.41 36.86
C GLU A 171 10.51 -26.58 38.12
N SER A 172 11.39 -26.82 39.09
CA SER A 172 11.49 -25.98 40.29
C SER A 172 12.10 -24.63 39.94
N VAL A 173 11.48 -23.55 40.42
CA VAL A 173 11.91 -22.17 40.14
C VAL A 173 11.92 -21.32 41.41
N VAL A 174 13.01 -20.58 41.56
CA VAL A 174 13.15 -19.46 42.50
C VAL A 174 13.61 -18.22 41.73
N TYR A 175 13.51 -17.05 42.35
CA TYR A 175 13.82 -15.76 41.71
C TYR A 175 15.17 -15.76 40.96
N ASP A 176 16.25 -16.24 41.59
CA ASP A 176 17.61 -16.24 41.00
C ASP A 176 17.83 -17.28 39.90
N THR A 177 16.91 -18.25 39.74
CA THR A 177 16.99 -19.29 38.70
C THR A 177 16.30 -18.90 37.39
N VAL A 178 15.52 -17.81 37.41
CA VAL A 178 14.79 -17.30 36.24
C VAL A 178 15.44 -16.01 35.77
N LYS A 179 16.07 -16.03 34.59
CA LYS A 179 16.83 -14.89 34.05
C LYS A 179 16.46 -14.57 32.62
N THR A 180 16.35 -13.30 32.31
CA THR A 180 16.29 -12.81 30.93
C THR A 180 17.67 -12.93 30.26
N PRO A 181 17.75 -12.99 28.92
CA PRO A 181 19.03 -12.97 28.22
C PRO A 181 19.91 -11.78 28.63
N LEU A 182 19.35 -10.59 28.80
CA LEU A 182 20.08 -9.41 29.24
C LEU A 182 20.74 -9.62 30.62
N GLU A 183 19.98 -10.11 31.60
CA GLU A 183 20.51 -10.42 32.95
C GLU A 183 21.64 -11.47 32.89
N VAL A 184 21.55 -12.46 31.99
CA VAL A 184 22.61 -13.46 31.80
C VAL A 184 23.91 -12.83 31.31
N TYR A 185 23.84 -11.94 30.31
CA TYR A 185 25.05 -11.27 29.79
C TYR A 185 25.62 -10.25 30.77
N GLU A 186 24.77 -9.53 31.50
CA GLU A 186 25.21 -8.64 32.59
C GLU A 186 25.94 -9.43 33.67
N GLU A 187 25.43 -10.58 34.09
CA GLU A 187 26.09 -11.46 35.07
C GLU A 187 27.48 -11.90 34.58
N LEU A 188 27.61 -12.30 33.30
CA LEU A 188 28.89 -12.66 32.70
C LEU A 188 29.87 -11.48 32.63
N GLN A 189 29.39 -10.25 32.38
CA GLN A 189 30.22 -9.05 32.43
C GLN A 189 30.77 -8.81 33.85
N HIS A 190 29.95 -8.99 34.88
CA HIS A 190 30.37 -8.90 36.29
C HIS A 190 31.39 -9.99 36.67
N GLN A 191 31.24 -11.20 36.12
CA GLN A 191 32.22 -12.29 36.27
C GLN A 191 33.56 -12.01 35.56
N GLY A 192 33.65 -10.96 34.74
CA GLY A 192 34.89 -10.52 34.11
C GLY A 192 35.06 -10.94 32.66
N TYR A 193 33.99 -11.35 31.97
CA TYR A 193 34.01 -11.53 30.51
C TYR A 193 33.89 -10.20 29.77
N LEU A 194 34.67 -10.02 28.71
CA LEU A 194 34.65 -8.84 27.83
C LEU A 194 33.60 -9.00 26.71
N VAL A 195 32.36 -9.29 27.10
CA VAL A 195 31.23 -9.48 26.18
C VAL A 195 30.32 -8.26 26.19
N ASP A 196 29.89 -7.83 25.02
CA ASP A 196 28.95 -6.74 24.80
C ASP A 196 27.73 -7.30 24.05
N TYR A 197 26.55 -7.25 24.68
CA TYR A 197 25.34 -7.93 24.19
C TYR A 197 24.39 -6.96 23.49
N GLU A 198 23.96 -7.36 22.29
CA GLU A 198 22.99 -6.64 21.46
C GLU A 198 21.88 -7.58 20.97
N ARG A 199 20.64 -7.09 20.95
CA ARG A 199 19.50 -7.79 20.33
C ARG A 199 19.13 -7.09 19.03
N VAL A 200 19.07 -7.84 17.93
CA VAL A 200 18.52 -7.36 16.65
C VAL A 200 17.46 -8.37 16.18
N PRO A 201 16.20 -8.23 16.62
CA PRO A 201 15.12 -9.16 16.29
C PRO A 201 14.90 -9.34 14.79
N ILE A 202 15.08 -10.54 14.26
CA ILE A 202 14.79 -10.86 12.85
C ILE A 202 13.78 -12.01 12.80
N THR A 203 12.74 -11.84 11.98
CA THR A 203 11.71 -12.87 11.77
C THR A 203 12.28 -14.12 11.13
N ASP A 204 11.85 -15.27 11.61
CA ASP A 204 12.32 -16.55 11.09
C ASP A 204 11.94 -16.76 9.63
N GLU A 205 12.83 -17.41 8.87
CA GLU A 205 12.68 -17.72 7.44
C GLU A 205 12.47 -16.53 6.48
N LYS A 206 12.13 -15.32 6.97
CA LYS A 206 11.98 -14.09 6.18
C LYS A 206 13.31 -13.39 5.92
N ALA A 207 13.34 -12.49 4.94
CA ALA A 207 14.45 -11.57 4.75
C ALA A 207 14.51 -10.52 5.88
N PRO A 208 15.70 -10.14 6.39
CA PRO A 208 15.84 -9.01 7.31
C PRO A 208 15.23 -7.74 6.71
N LYS A 209 14.60 -6.91 7.55
CA LYS A 209 14.09 -5.60 7.15
C LYS A 209 15.23 -4.60 7.01
N GLU A 210 15.01 -3.53 6.27
CA GLU A 210 16.04 -2.53 6.00
C GLU A 210 16.60 -1.92 7.29
N GLY A 211 15.76 -1.69 8.30
CA GLY A 211 16.17 -1.22 9.63
C GLY A 211 17.04 -2.21 10.40
N ASP A 212 16.96 -3.51 10.12
CA ASP A 212 17.80 -4.53 10.74
C ASP A 212 19.24 -4.41 10.22
N PHE A 213 19.41 -4.16 8.92
CA PHE A 213 20.72 -3.84 8.33
C PHE A 213 21.30 -2.56 8.95
N ASP A 214 20.49 -1.51 9.11
CA ASP A 214 20.93 -0.24 9.72
C ASP A 214 21.42 -0.44 11.16
N ASN A 215 20.69 -1.21 11.97
CA ASN A 215 21.08 -1.54 13.34
C ASN A 215 22.40 -2.32 13.39
N LEU A 216 22.55 -3.33 12.52
CA LEU A 216 23.77 -4.14 12.44
C LEU A 216 24.97 -3.31 11.99
N VAL A 217 24.83 -2.50 10.93
CA VAL A 217 25.89 -1.60 10.45
C VAL A 217 26.32 -0.65 11.55
N ARG A 218 25.38 0.04 12.18
CA ARG A 218 25.67 0.99 13.27
C ARG A 218 26.46 0.31 14.38
N ARG A 219 26.02 -0.86 14.84
CA ARG A 219 26.65 -1.55 15.97
C ARG A 219 28.04 -2.07 15.63
N ILE A 220 28.19 -2.71 14.47
CA ILE A 220 29.46 -3.28 14.01
C ILE A 220 30.48 -2.18 13.70
N SER A 221 30.03 -1.01 13.23
CA SER A 221 30.92 0.14 12.96
C SER A 221 31.44 0.82 14.22
N GLN A 222 30.75 0.69 15.36
CA GLN A 222 31.14 1.29 16.65
C GLN A 222 32.26 0.53 17.38
N VAL A 223 32.50 -0.74 17.03
CA VAL A 223 33.52 -1.57 17.69
C VAL A 223 34.85 -1.56 16.93
N ASP A 224 35.93 -1.86 17.63
CA ASP A 224 37.27 -1.97 17.05
C ASP A 224 37.37 -3.14 16.06
N ILE A 225 38.25 -3.05 15.06
CA ILE A 225 38.45 -4.08 14.02
C ILE A 225 38.90 -5.43 14.62
N GLU A 226 39.56 -5.41 15.79
CA GLU A 226 40.01 -6.62 16.50
C GLU A 226 38.90 -7.29 17.32
N THR A 227 37.72 -6.69 17.43
CA THR A 227 36.57 -7.24 18.16
C THR A 227 35.99 -8.46 17.43
N GLU A 228 35.76 -9.55 18.15
CA GLU A 228 35.12 -10.75 17.64
C GLU A 228 33.59 -10.59 17.65
N ILE A 229 32.90 -10.98 16.58
CA ILE A 229 31.45 -10.79 16.44
C ILE A 229 30.77 -12.16 16.46
N VAL A 230 29.83 -12.36 17.38
CA VAL A 230 29.08 -13.62 17.52
C VAL A 230 27.61 -13.38 17.18
N PHE A 231 26.99 -14.28 16.43
CA PHE A 231 25.56 -14.28 16.13
C PHE A 231 24.88 -15.54 16.65
N ASN A 232 23.72 -15.39 17.29
CA ASN A 232 22.85 -16.53 17.61
C ASN A 232 21.39 -16.32 17.19
N CYS A 233 20.72 -17.43 16.87
CA CYS A 233 19.28 -17.52 16.68
C CYS A 233 18.82 -18.87 17.26
N GLN A 234 17.69 -19.43 16.80
CA GLN A 234 17.23 -20.73 17.28
C GLN A 234 18.15 -21.88 16.93
N MET A 235 18.16 -22.27 15.66
CA MET A 235 18.98 -23.38 15.20
C MET A 235 20.41 -22.96 14.85
N GLY A 236 20.74 -21.67 14.96
CA GLY A 236 22.03 -21.15 14.47
C GLY A 236 22.19 -21.27 12.95
N ARG A 237 21.08 -21.43 12.21
CA ARG A 237 21.04 -21.77 10.78
C ARG A 237 20.81 -20.53 9.91
N GLY A 238 19.55 -20.19 9.57
CA GLY A 238 19.24 -19.14 8.60
C GLY A 238 19.58 -17.71 9.05
N ARG A 239 18.94 -17.24 10.13
CA ARG A 239 19.14 -15.88 10.67
C ARG A 239 20.61 -15.64 11.07
N THR A 240 21.20 -16.57 11.83
CA THR A 240 22.62 -16.52 12.22
C THR A 240 23.54 -16.39 11.02
N THR A 241 23.40 -17.26 10.00
CA THR A 241 24.25 -17.18 8.81
C THR A 241 24.07 -15.86 8.07
N THR A 242 22.85 -15.33 8.02
CA THR A 242 22.58 -14.01 7.42
C THR A 242 23.29 -12.89 8.17
N GLY A 243 23.25 -12.89 9.51
CA GLY A 243 24.01 -11.96 10.34
C GLY A 243 25.53 -12.06 10.12
N MET A 244 26.05 -13.30 10.01
CA MET A 244 27.47 -13.54 9.70
C MET A 244 27.86 -12.97 8.33
N VAL A 245 27.02 -13.15 7.31
CA VAL A 245 27.25 -12.59 5.96
C VAL A 245 27.27 -11.06 6.01
N ILE A 246 26.30 -10.43 6.67
CA ILE A 246 26.22 -8.96 6.82
C ILE A 246 27.47 -8.44 7.52
N ALA A 247 27.84 -9.02 8.66
CA ALA A 247 29.02 -8.61 9.42
C ALA A 247 30.31 -8.79 8.61
N THR A 248 30.41 -9.87 7.85
CA THR A 248 31.56 -10.12 6.97
C THR A 248 31.66 -9.10 5.85
N LEU A 249 30.54 -8.71 5.22
CA LEU A 249 30.52 -7.64 4.21
C LEU A 249 30.99 -6.30 4.78
N VAL A 250 30.49 -5.92 5.96
CA VAL A 250 30.92 -4.70 6.67
C VAL A 250 32.40 -4.76 7.04
N TYR A 251 32.86 -5.89 7.60
CA TYR A 251 34.25 -6.10 7.98
C TYR A 251 35.19 -5.99 6.78
N LEU A 252 34.91 -6.69 5.67
CA LEU A 252 35.72 -6.64 4.44
C LEU A 252 35.81 -5.21 3.89
N ASN A 253 34.74 -4.42 3.99
CA ASN A 253 34.76 -3.01 3.60
C ASN A 253 35.64 -2.17 4.52
N ARG A 254 35.55 -2.36 5.84
CA ARG A 254 36.36 -1.63 6.84
C ARG A 254 37.86 -1.86 6.64
N ILE A 255 38.29 -3.08 6.31
CA ILE A 255 39.70 -3.39 6.06
C ILE A 255 40.14 -3.14 4.61
N GLY A 256 39.25 -2.68 3.73
CA GLY A 256 39.56 -2.44 2.31
C GLY A 256 39.75 -3.70 1.46
N ALA A 257 39.38 -4.87 1.96
CA ALA A 257 39.48 -6.17 1.26
C ALA A 257 38.16 -6.59 0.59
N SER A 258 37.30 -5.63 0.27
CA SER A 258 35.95 -5.88 -0.24
C SER A 258 35.93 -6.26 -1.74
N GLY A 259 37.00 -5.97 -2.47
CA GLY A 259 37.17 -6.38 -3.88
C GLY A 259 36.33 -5.61 -4.89
N ILE A 260 35.56 -4.60 -4.47
CA ILE A 260 34.87 -3.66 -5.37
C ILE A 260 35.74 -2.40 -5.47
N PRO A 261 36.11 -1.93 -6.67
CA PRO A 261 36.92 -0.74 -6.84
C PRO A 261 36.26 0.51 -6.22
N ARG A 262 37.01 1.26 -5.40
CA ARG A 262 36.61 2.58 -4.88
C ARG A 262 36.88 3.65 -5.95
N THR A 263 36.05 3.75 -6.97
CA THR A 263 36.19 4.83 -7.97
C THR A 263 35.08 5.86 -7.80
N GLY A 264 35.46 7.13 -7.62
CA GLY A 264 34.54 8.28 -7.78
C GLY A 264 34.04 8.45 -9.22
N SER A 265 34.64 7.73 -10.17
CA SER A 265 34.11 7.50 -11.51
C SER A 265 33.25 6.24 -11.49
N ILE A 266 32.02 6.37 -11.05
CA ILE A 266 30.95 5.39 -11.26
C ILE A 266 30.72 5.32 -12.77
N GLY A 267 31.12 4.23 -13.43
CA GLY A 267 31.11 4.07 -14.90
C GLY A 267 32.48 3.83 -15.55
N LYS A 268 33.46 3.24 -14.86
CA LYS A 268 34.62 2.64 -15.54
C LYS A 268 34.80 1.20 -15.07
N VAL A 269 34.60 0.27 -15.98
CA VAL A 269 34.79 -1.16 -15.71
C VAL A 269 36.28 -1.50 -15.69
N PHE A 270 36.71 -2.18 -14.63
CA PHE A 270 38.03 -2.80 -14.57
C PHE A 270 37.98 -4.14 -15.32
N TYR A 271 39.04 -4.46 -16.07
CA TYR A 271 39.22 -5.75 -16.75
C TYR A 271 38.97 -6.92 -15.79
N ALA A 272 37.76 -7.50 -15.83
CA ALA A 272 37.53 -8.82 -15.28
C ALA A 272 38.12 -9.81 -16.28
N GLY A 273 39.09 -10.61 -15.82
CA GLY A 273 39.76 -11.62 -16.65
C GLY A 273 38.76 -12.50 -17.41
N ASN A 274 39.16 -12.88 -18.62
CA ASN A 274 38.49 -13.84 -19.49
C ASN A 274 38.43 -15.22 -18.83
N ASP A 275 37.57 -15.41 -17.83
CA ASP A 275 37.06 -16.74 -17.47
C ASP A 275 35.67 -16.88 -18.09
N VAL A 276 35.63 -16.94 -19.42
CA VAL A 276 34.50 -17.49 -20.15
C VAL A 276 35.03 -18.76 -20.78
N ASP A 277 34.75 -19.90 -20.15
CA ASP A 277 34.86 -21.18 -20.83
C ASP A 277 33.97 -21.12 -22.08
N ASP A 278 34.48 -21.54 -23.23
CA ASP A 278 33.77 -21.58 -24.54
C ASP A 278 32.54 -22.52 -24.57
N TYR A 279 32.07 -22.99 -23.41
CA TYR A 279 30.91 -23.86 -23.28
C TYR A 279 29.66 -23.06 -22.94
N MET A 280 28.57 -23.33 -23.66
CA MET A 280 27.25 -22.79 -23.36
C MET A 280 26.83 -23.28 -21.96
N PRO A 281 26.61 -22.38 -20.98
CA PRO A 281 26.29 -22.80 -19.62
C PRO A 281 24.94 -23.49 -19.56
N SER A 282 24.86 -24.60 -18.81
CA SER A 282 23.59 -25.31 -18.61
C SER A 282 22.61 -24.52 -17.73
N SER A 283 21.30 -24.79 -17.87
CA SER A 283 20.27 -24.17 -17.01
C SER A 283 20.51 -24.47 -15.53
N GLU A 284 20.99 -25.68 -15.21
CA GLU A 284 21.31 -26.08 -13.83
C GLU A 284 22.51 -25.32 -13.26
N GLU A 285 23.58 -25.10 -14.05
CA GLU A 285 24.71 -24.27 -13.63
C GLU A 285 24.32 -22.80 -13.40
N ALA A 286 23.45 -22.24 -14.24
CA ALA A 286 22.96 -20.87 -14.06
C ALA A 286 22.22 -20.72 -12.72
N ILE A 287 21.45 -21.74 -12.32
CA ILE A 287 20.73 -21.77 -11.04
C ILE A 287 21.71 -21.85 -9.87
N LEU A 288 22.76 -22.68 -9.95
CA LEU A 288 23.81 -22.77 -8.93
C LEU A 288 24.58 -21.46 -8.78
N ARG A 289 24.75 -20.71 -9.87
CA ARG A 289 25.30 -19.34 -9.86
C ARG A 289 24.32 -18.28 -9.35
N GLY A 290 23.08 -18.64 -9.02
CA GLY A 290 22.07 -17.72 -8.50
C GLY A 290 21.46 -16.79 -9.55
N GLU A 291 21.52 -17.16 -10.84
CA GLU A 291 21.05 -16.34 -11.96
C GLU A 291 19.53 -16.44 -12.16
N TYR A 292 18.75 -16.12 -11.13
CA TYR A 292 17.28 -16.04 -11.22
C TYR A 292 16.83 -14.77 -11.96
N ALA A 293 15.66 -14.78 -12.59
CA ALA A 293 15.14 -13.63 -13.35
C ALA A 293 15.15 -12.33 -12.52
N VAL A 294 14.67 -12.39 -11.27
CA VAL A 294 14.69 -11.27 -10.31
C VAL A 294 16.11 -10.75 -10.02
N ILE A 295 17.11 -11.64 -9.94
CA ILE A 295 18.51 -11.29 -9.67
C ILE A 295 19.17 -10.70 -10.92
N ARG A 296 18.90 -11.25 -12.11
CA ARG A 296 19.38 -10.68 -13.37
C ARG A 296 18.85 -9.25 -13.57
N SER A 297 17.55 -9.06 -13.33
CA SER A 297 16.92 -7.73 -13.36
C SER A 297 17.51 -6.78 -12.31
N LEU A 298 17.76 -7.25 -11.08
CA LEU A 298 18.43 -6.46 -10.05
C LEU A 298 19.80 -5.96 -10.52
N VAL A 299 20.65 -6.89 -10.96
CA VAL A 299 22.04 -6.61 -11.33
C VAL A 299 22.13 -5.62 -12.49
N ARG A 300 21.21 -5.70 -13.46
CA ARG A 300 21.13 -4.71 -14.55
C ARG A 300 20.77 -3.32 -14.07
N VAL A 301 19.75 -3.23 -13.19
CA VAL A 301 19.26 -1.94 -12.70
C VAL A 301 20.23 -1.29 -11.71
N LEU A 302 20.92 -2.10 -10.91
CA LEU A 302 21.79 -1.66 -9.85
C LEU A 302 23.20 -1.32 -10.37
N GLU A 303 23.64 -0.08 -10.12
CA GLU A 303 25.02 0.34 -10.39
C GLU A 303 26.01 -0.45 -9.53
N GLY A 304 26.98 -1.13 -10.15
CA GLY A 304 27.87 -2.06 -9.44
C GLY A 304 27.20 -3.36 -8.99
N GLY A 305 26.05 -3.71 -9.58
CA GLY A 305 25.28 -4.91 -9.23
C GLY A 305 26.04 -6.21 -9.46
N VAL A 306 26.87 -6.29 -10.50
CA VAL A 306 27.66 -7.50 -10.85
C VAL A 306 28.72 -7.75 -9.78
N GLU A 307 29.45 -6.72 -9.40
CA GLU A 307 30.50 -6.75 -8.38
C GLU A 307 29.90 -7.02 -7.00
N GLY A 308 28.78 -6.35 -6.68
CA GLY A 308 28.02 -6.57 -5.45
C GLY A 308 27.58 -8.03 -5.31
N LYS A 309 26.98 -8.60 -6.35
CA LYS A 309 26.60 -10.02 -6.37
C LYS A 309 27.80 -10.94 -6.18
N ARG A 310 28.89 -10.72 -6.92
CA ARG A 310 30.11 -11.53 -6.82
C ARG A 310 30.71 -11.52 -5.42
N GLN A 311 30.68 -10.37 -4.74
CA GLN A 311 31.14 -10.26 -3.37
C GLN A 311 30.24 -11.02 -2.41
N VAL A 312 28.92 -10.88 -2.54
CA VAL A 312 27.95 -11.62 -1.72
C VAL A 312 28.14 -13.13 -1.89
N ASP A 313 28.31 -13.62 -3.12
CA ASP A 313 28.52 -15.04 -3.39
C ASP A 313 29.75 -15.58 -2.66
N LYS A 314 30.88 -14.87 -2.75
CA LYS A 314 32.12 -15.21 -2.02
C LYS A 314 31.95 -15.20 -0.51
N VAL A 315 31.15 -14.29 0.03
CA VAL A 315 30.92 -14.20 1.48
C VAL A 315 29.97 -15.29 1.96
N ILE A 316 28.93 -15.61 1.19
CA ILE A 316 28.03 -16.74 1.48
C ILE A 316 28.84 -18.03 1.57
N ASP A 317 29.78 -18.25 0.64
CA ASP A 317 30.63 -19.46 0.64
C ASP A 317 31.57 -19.51 1.85
N LYS A 318 32.00 -18.36 2.40
CA LYS A 318 32.75 -18.33 3.66
C LYS A 318 31.91 -18.61 4.90
N CYS A 319 30.59 -18.50 4.80
CA CYS A 319 29.64 -18.67 5.91
C CYS A 319 28.78 -19.94 5.74
N ASP A 320 29.14 -20.83 4.82
CA ASP A 320 28.31 -21.92 4.32
C ASP A 320 28.19 -23.13 5.27
N SER A 321 29.04 -23.22 6.30
CA SER A 321 29.26 -24.47 7.05
C SER A 321 27.99 -25.06 7.68
N MET A 322 26.98 -24.21 7.95
CA MET A 322 25.66 -24.65 8.43
C MET A 322 24.57 -24.56 7.35
N GLN A 323 24.59 -23.52 6.51
CA GLN A 323 23.65 -23.34 5.41
C GLN A 323 24.23 -22.39 4.38
N ASN A 324 24.42 -22.86 3.14
CA ASN A 324 24.62 -21.97 2.01
C ASN A 324 23.26 -21.45 1.52
N LEU A 325 23.06 -20.13 1.49
CA LEU A 325 21.79 -19.52 1.08
C LEU A 325 21.45 -19.87 -0.38
N ARG A 326 22.43 -19.89 -1.28
CA ARG A 326 22.21 -20.16 -2.71
C ARG A 326 21.81 -21.62 -2.95
N GLU A 327 22.48 -22.55 -2.27
CA GLU A 327 22.12 -23.97 -2.33
C GLU A 327 20.73 -24.25 -1.74
N ALA A 328 20.37 -23.54 -0.66
CA ALA A 328 19.03 -23.66 -0.06
C ALA A 328 17.93 -23.22 -1.04
N ILE A 329 18.12 -22.10 -1.75
CA ILE A 329 17.18 -21.63 -2.79
C ILE A 329 17.07 -22.67 -3.91
N ALA A 330 18.20 -23.20 -4.40
CA ALA A 330 18.22 -24.23 -5.45
C ALA A 330 17.51 -25.52 -4.99
N THR A 331 17.67 -25.91 -3.72
CA THR A 331 16.99 -27.06 -3.12
C THR A 331 15.48 -26.86 -3.06
N TYR A 332 15.00 -25.70 -2.58
CA TYR A 332 13.56 -25.40 -2.56
C TYR A 332 12.97 -25.42 -3.98
N ARG A 333 13.65 -24.80 -4.95
CA ARG A 333 13.24 -24.86 -6.36
C ARG A 333 13.08 -26.30 -6.84
N ASN A 334 14.10 -27.13 -6.63
CA ASN A 334 14.11 -28.53 -7.05
C ASN A 334 13.04 -29.38 -6.35
N ASN A 335 12.71 -29.06 -5.10
CA ASN A 335 11.62 -29.68 -4.37
C ASN A 335 10.27 -29.26 -4.96
N ILE A 336 10.01 -27.96 -5.12
CA ILE A 336 8.75 -27.41 -5.68
C ILE A 336 8.41 -28.06 -7.03
N LEU A 337 9.39 -28.19 -7.92
CA LEU A 337 9.20 -28.81 -9.24
C LEU A 337 8.84 -30.30 -9.18
N ARG A 338 9.18 -31.00 -8.09
CA ARG A 338 8.91 -32.42 -7.88
C ARG A 338 7.77 -32.69 -6.90
N GLN A 339 7.30 -31.70 -6.14
CA GLN A 339 6.24 -31.88 -5.14
C GLN A 339 4.87 -32.01 -5.81
N PRO A 340 4.17 -33.16 -5.72
CA PRO A 340 2.84 -33.32 -6.29
C PRO A 340 1.74 -32.68 -5.41
N ASP A 341 1.95 -32.65 -4.09
CA ASP A 341 1.03 -32.11 -3.10
C ASP A 341 1.01 -30.57 -3.14
N GLU A 342 -0.17 -29.99 -3.38
CA GLU A 342 -0.35 -28.55 -3.59
C GLU A 342 -0.05 -27.72 -2.33
N MET A 343 -0.46 -28.19 -1.15
CA MET A 343 -0.26 -27.47 0.12
C MET A 343 1.23 -27.44 0.49
N LYS A 344 1.93 -28.57 0.33
CA LYS A 344 3.40 -28.64 0.52
C LYS A 344 4.15 -27.83 -0.52
N ARG A 345 3.64 -27.79 -1.76
CA ARG A 345 4.20 -26.97 -2.84
C ARG A 345 4.06 -25.48 -2.52
N GLU A 346 2.90 -25.03 -2.06
CA GLU A 346 2.65 -23.64 -1.66
C GLU A 346 3.54 -23.22 -0.48
N ALA A 347 3.64 -24.05 0.56
CA ALA A 347 4.55 -23.80 1.68
C ALA A 347 6.02 -23.70 1.24
N SER A 348 6.47 -24.63 0.39
CA SER A 348 7.83 -24.60 -0.17
C SER A 348 8.07 -23.37 -1.04
N LEU A 349 7.06 -22.93 -1.81
CA LEU A 349 7.11 -21.74 -2.64
C LEU A 349 7.25 -20.47 -1.80
N SER A 350 6.56 -20.40 -0.65
CA SER A 350 6.71 -19.30 0.31
C SER A 350 8.16 -19.19 0.82
N PHE A 351 8.77 -20.30 1.25
CA PHE A 351 10.18 -20.30 1.67
C PHE A 351 11.14 -19.94 0.54
N PHE A 352 10.91 -20.45 -0.67
CA PHE A 352 11.69 -20.07 -1.86
C PHE A 352 11.68 -18.56 -2.09
N VAL A 353 10.50 -17.93 -2.02
CA VAL A 353 10.33 -16.48 -2.18
C VAL A 353 11.11 -15.72 -1.12
N GLU A 354 10.95 -16.06 0.16
CA GLU A 354 11.62 -15.36 1.26
C GLU A 354 13.15 -15.49 1.20
N TYR A 355 13.67 -16.65 0.79
CA TYR A 355 15.11 -16.87 0.67
C TYR A 355 15.71 -16.15 -0.53
N LEU A 356 15.01 -16.14 -1.66
CA LEU A 356 15.43 -15.40 -2.84
C LEU A 356 15.36 -13.88 -2.60
N GLU A 357 14.36 -13.41 -1.85
CA GLU A 357 14.28 -12.02 -1.37
C GLU A 357 15.43 -11.69 -0.42
N ARG A 358 15.80 -12.59 0.49
CA ARG A 358 16.98 -12.43 1.35
C ARG A 358 18.27 -12.28 0.54
N TYR A 359 18.47 -13.13 -0.48
CA TYR A 359 19.62 -13.03 -1.38
C TYR A 359 19.63 -11.69 -2.15
N TYR A 360 18.47 -11.26 -2.63
CA TYR A 360 18.28 -9.96 -3.28
C TYR A 360 18.72 -8.80 -2.37
N PHE A 361 18.27 -8.77 -1.11
CA PHE A 361 18.65 -7.71 -0.17
C PHE A 361 20.13 -7.71 0.17
N LEU A 362 20.77 -8.88 0.27
CA LEU A 362 22.22 -8.97 0.50
C LEU A 362 23.02 -8.34 -0.65
N ILE A 363 22.59 -8.51 -1.91
CA ILE A 363 23.21 -7.87 -3.08
C ILE A 363 23.04 -6.35 -3.02
N CYS A 364 21.82 -5.86 -2.75
CA CYS A 364 21.56 -4.44 -2.54
C CYS A 364 22.43 -3.87 -1.41
N PHE A 365 22.52 -4.59 -0.30
CA PHE A 365 23.29 -4.19 0.87
C PHE A 365 24.79 -4.13 0.59
N ALA A 366 25.33 -5.11 -0.14
CA ALA A 366 26.73 -5.06 -0.56
C ALA A 366 27.03 -3.79 -1.34
N VAL A 367 26.25 -3.48 -2.38
CA VAL A 367 26.42 -2.23 -3.16
C VAL A 367 26.25 -0.98 -2.30
N TYR A 368 25.26 -0.97 -1.39
CA TYR A 368 25.06 0.12 -0.44
C TYR A 368 26.32 0.42 0.38
N VAL A 369 26.92 -0.61 1.00
CA VAL A 369 28.11 -0.49 1.85
C VAL A 369 29.27 0.18 1.09
N HIS A 370 29.41 -0.06 -0.21
CA HIS A 370 30.45 0.61 -1.03
C HIS A 370 30.07 2.02 -1.47
N SER A 371 28.80 2.24 -1.80
CA SER A 371 28.31 3.53 -2.29
C SER A 371 28.33 4.63 -1.23
N VAL A 372 28.08 4.29 0.04
CA VAL A 372 28.05 5.25 1.16
C VAL A 372 29.42 5.38 1.84
N SER A 373 30.21 4.29 1.96
CA SER A 373 31.55 4.38 2.56
C SER A 373 32.58 5.09 1.69
N SER A 374 32.36 5.22 0.38
CA SER A 374 33.19 6.09 -0.47
C SER A 374 33.14 7.58 -0.04
N ALA A 375 32.13 7.99 0.73
CA ALA A 375 32.03 9.33 1.32
C ALA A 375 32.80 9.53 2.64
N HIS A 376 33.36 8.47 3.25
CA HIS A 376 34.08 8.54 4.54
C HIS A 376 35.41 9.33 4.49
N GLN A 377 35.79 9.89 3.33
CA GLN A 377 36.91 10.84 3.22
C GLN A 377 36.47 12.31 3.38
N THR A 378 35.18 12.62 3.53
CA THR A 378 34.69 13.99 3.74
C THR A 378 33.94 14.12 5.07
N THR A 379 34.54 14.84 6.01
CA THR A 379 34.31 14.84 7.47
C THR A 379 32.91 15.26 7.98
N LEU A 380 31.88 15.54 7.17
CA LEU A 380 30.60 16.10 7.69
C LEU A 380 29.30 15.74 6.91
N SER A 381 29.23 14.67 6.12
CA SER A 381 27.97 14.26 5.47
C SER A 381 27.12 13.36 6.38
N VAL A 382 25.87 13.74 6.64
CA VAL A 382 24.85 12.90 7.28
C VAL A 382 24.88 11.50 6.63
N GLU A 383 25.20 10.46 7.41
CA GLU A 383 25.24 9.08 6.91
C GLU A 383 23.85 8.67 6.41
N VAL A 384 23.75 8.34 5.13
CA VAL A 384 22.50 7.82 4.54
C VAL A 384 22.35 6.37 4.97
N SER A 385 21.25 6.05 5.66
CA SER A 385 20.92 4.68 6.08
C SER A 385 20.62 3.78 4.87
N PHE A 386 20.74 2.46 5.02
CA PHE A 386 20.32 1.49 4.00
C PHE A 386 18.83 1.64 3.70
N SER A 387 18.01 1.88 4.73
CA SER A 387 16.58 2.17 4.59
C SER A 387 16.31 3.37 3.68
N ASP A 388 17.02 4.48 3.88
CA ASP A 388 16.87 5.68 3.06
C ASP A 388 17.37 5.45 1.63
N TRP A 389 18.48 4.71 1.50
CA TRP A 389 19.05 4.35 0.20
C TRP A 389 18.12 3.47 -0.63
N MET A 390 17.45 2.49 -0.02
CA MET A 390 16.43 1.66 -0.68
C MET A 390 15.18 2.48 -1.02
N ARG A 391 14.70 3.34 -0.11
CA ARG A 391 13.51 4.18 -0.32
C ARG A 391 13.67 5.16 -1.49
N ALA A 392 14.88 5.63 -1.74
CA ALA A 392 15.21 6.49 -2.88
C ALA A 392 15.18 5.75 -4.24
N ARG A 393 15.00 4.42 -4.25
CA ARG A 393 15.07 3.55 -5.44
C ARG A 393 13.82 2.68 -5.60
N PRO A 394 12.66 3.27 -5.96
CA PRO A 394 11.38 2.56 -6.12
C PRO A 394 11.43 1.41 -7.15
N GLU A 395 12.29 1.49 -8.14
CA GLU A 395 12.48 0.43 -9.13
C GLU A 395 12.95 -0.89 -8.50
N LEU A 396 13.76 -0.85 -7.43
CA LEU A 396 14.20 -2.04 -6.71
C LEU A 396 13.01 -2.76 -6.03
N TYR A 397 12.11 -2.01 -5.41
CA TYR A 397 10.88 -2.58 -4.86
C TYR A 397 9.94 -3.11 -5.95
N SER A 398 9.93 -2.46 -7.11
CA SER A 398 9.13 -2.92 -8.26
C SER A 398 9.63 -4.27 -8.77
N ILE A 399 10.94 -4.47 -8.89
CA ILE A 399 11.56 -5.76 -9.28
C ILE A 399 11.08 -6.87 -8.35
N LEU A 400 11.28 -6.72 -7.04
CA LEU A 400 10.81 -7.70 -6.03
C LEU A 400 9.31 -7.96 -6.15
N ARG A 401 8.50 -6.90 -6.24
CA ARG A 401 7.05 -7.06 -6.30
C ARG A 401 6.58 -7.79 -7.55
N ARG A 402 7.17 -7.50 -8.71
CA ARG A 402 6.68 -7.97 -10.01
C ARG A 402 7.27 -9.30 -10.42
N LEU A 403 8.57 -9.50 -10.19
CA LEU A 403 9.34 -10.65 -10.67
C LEU A 403 9.52 -11.73 -9.61
N LEU A 404 9.17 -11.46 -8.35
CA LEU A 404 9.21 -12.45 -7.27
C LEU A 404 7.84 -12.65 -6.61
N ARG A 405 7.26 -11.60 -6.01
CA ARG A 405 6.02 -11.78 -5.21
C ARG A 405 4.76 -11.99 -6.04
N ARG A 406 4.64 -11.35 -7.21
CA ARG A 406 3.49 -11.51 -8.12
C ARG A 406 3.63 -12.66 -9.10
N ASP A 407 4.85 -13.10 -9.34
CA ASP A 407 5.15 -14.23 -10.21
C ASP A 407 6.18 -15.17 -9.56
N PRO A 408 5.87 -15.80 -8.41
CA PRO A 408 6.80 -16.72 -7.76
C PRO A 408 7.18 -17.90 -8.65
N MET A 409 6.25 -18.35 -9.51
CA MET A 409 6.47 -19.44 -10.46
C MET A 409 7.41 -19.01 -11.59
N GLY A 410 7.26 -17.81 -12.14
CA GLY A 410 8.22 -17.25 -13.10
C GLY A 410 9.61 -17.08 -12.50
N ALA A 411 9.71 -16.73 -11.22
CA ALA A 411 10.99 -16.63 -10.51
C ALA A 411 11.75 -17.96 -10.41
N LEU A 412 11.06 -19.11 -10.46
CA LEU A 412 11.70 -20.44 -10.52
C LEU A 412 12.46 -20.66 -11.83
N GLY A 413 12.20 -19.85 -12.88
CA GLY A 413 12.82 -20.03 -14.20
C GLY A 413 12.41 -21.32 -14.89
N TYR A 414 11.17 -21.80 -14.67
CA TYR A 414 10.61 -22.90 -15.46
C TYR A 414 10.26 -22.37 -16.86
N SER A 415 11.21 -22.45 -17.78
CA SER A 415 10.98 -22.25 -19.21
C SER A 415 10.81 -23.61 -19.86
N SER A 416 9.67 -23.85 -20.52
CA SER A 416 9.37 -25.11 -21.20
C SER A 416 10.22 -25.37 -22.46
N SER A 417 11.03 -24.40 -22.89
CA SER A 417 11.96 -24.54 -24.02
C SER A 417 13.36 -24.93 -23.54
N LYS A 418 13.82 -26.12 -23.91
CA LYS A 418 15.26 -26.44 -23.89
C LYS A 418 15.93 -25.65 -25.03
N PRO A 419 16.96 -24.82 -24.77
CA PRO A 419 17.77 -24.30 -25.87
C PRO A 419 18.48 -25.48 -26.57
N PRO A 420 18.52 -25.51 -27.91
CA PRO A 420 19.23 -26.55 -28.64
C PRO A 420 20.73 -26.51 -28.30
N LEU A 421 21.32 -27.67 -28.02
CA LEU A 421 22.77 -27.87 -27.97
C LEU A 421 23.30 -27.88 -29.41
N THR A 422 23.34 -26.73 -30.08
CA THR A 422 23.97 -26.61 -31.40
C THR A 422 25.45 -26.25 -31.23
N LYS A 423 26.35 -26.98 -31.91
CA LYS A 423 27.73 -26.54 -32.09
C LYS A 423 27.70 -25.13 -32.68
N ILE A 424 28.51 -24.23 -32.15
CA ILE A 424 28.64 -22.85 -32.64
C ILE A 424 29.02 -22.92 -34.12
N VAL A 425 28.10 -22.58 -35.00
CA VAL A 425 28.39 -22.40 -36.43
C VAL A 425 28.87 -20.96 -36.57
N GLU A 426 30.18 -20.80 -36.65
CA GLU A 426 30.78 -19.51 -36.96
C GLU A 426 30.54 -19.17 -38.45
N SER A 427 30.18 -17.92 -38.72
CA SER A 427 30.22 -17.36 -40.07
C SER A 427 31.67 -17.24 -40.56
N ALA A 428 31.87 -16.99 -41.86
CA ALA A 428 33.19 -16.75 -42.46
C ALA A 428 34.00 -15.63 -41.76
N ASN A 429 33.33 -14.76 -41.00
CA ASN A 429 33.92 -13.64 -40.27
C ASN A 429 34.24 -13.98 -38.81
N GLY A 430 34.12 -15.24 -38.37
CA GLY A 430 34.34 -15.68 -36.98
C GLY A 430 33.23 -15.27 -36.01
N ARG A 431 32.10 -14.74 -36.51
CA ARG A 431 30.96 -14.30 -35.67
C ARG A 431 29.90 -15.40 -35.57
N PRO A 432 29.28 -15.62 -34.40
CA PRO A 432 28.14 -16.53 -34.28
C PRO A 432 26.98 -16.09 -35.19
N GLN A 433 26.28 -17.06 -35.79
CA GLN A 433 25.08 -16.78 -36.60
C GLN A 433 23.80 -16.67 -35.75
N ASP A 434 23.76 -17.32 -34.59
CA ASP A 434 22.56 -17.50 -33.78
C ASP A 434 22.52 -16.53 -32.59
N MET A 435 21.39 -15.82 -32.42
CA MET A 435 21.14 -14.92 -31.29
C MET A 435 21.15 -15.61 -29.94
N ASP A 436 20.71 -16.86 -29.86
CA ASP A 436 20.73 -17.59 -28.60
C ASP A 436 22.17 -17.80 -28.11
N VAL A 437 23.11 -18.05 -29.02
CA VAL A 437 24.53 -18.21 -28.70
C VAL A 437 25.11 -16.88 -28.22
N VAL A 438 24.89 -15.78 -28.96
CA VAL A 438 25.39 -14.46 -28.56
C VAL A 438 24.80 -14.05 -27.22
N ALA A 439 23.47 -14.15 -27.07
CA ALA A 439 22.74 -13.79 -25.85
C ALA A 439 23.17 -14.61 -24.63
N ALA A 440 23.50 -15.89 -24.78
CA ALA A 440 24.03 -16.73 -23.70
C ALA A 440 25.45 -16.33 -23.27
N MET A 441 26.27 -15.83 -24.21
CA MET A 441 27.65 -15.41 -23.95
C MET A 441 27.80 -13.98 -23.41
N ARG A 442 26.74 -13.15 -23.46
CA ARG A 442 26.76 -11.77 -22.96
C ARG A 442 27.11 -11.69 -21.48
N ASN A 443 27.98 -10.77 -21.11
CA ASN A 443 28.48 -10.62 -19.73
C ASN A 443 28.58 -9.16 -19.27
N GLY A 444 27.92 -8.23 -19.97
CA GLY A 444 27.83 -6.83 -19.57
C GLY A 444 27.01 -6.61 -18.30
N GLU A 445 27.13 -5.41 -17.71
CA GLU A 445 26.34 -5.03 -16.53
C GLU A 445 24.86 -4.87 -16.87
N VAL A 446 24.55 -4.21 -17.98
CA VAL A 446 23.21 -3.97 -18.51
C VAL A 446 22.94 -4.95 -19.66
N LEU A 447 23.86 -5.06 -20.62
CA LEU A 447 23.81 -6.04 -21.71
C LEU A 447 24.33 -7.40 -21.23
N GLY A 448 23.61 -8.01 -20.29
CA GLY A 448 23.96 -9.28 -19.66
C GLY A 448 23.36 -10.50 -20.37
N ARG A 449 23.59 -11.69 -19.81
CA ARG A 449 23.06 -12.96 -20.34
C ARG A 449 21.55 -12.94 -20.57
N LEU A 450 21.11 -13.65 -21.61
CA LEU A 450 19.71 -13.82 -22.01
C LEU A 450 19.01 -12.52 -22.39
N THR A 451 19.78 -11.50 -22.78
CA THR A 451 19.25 -10.22 -23.26
C THR A 451 19.60 -9.98 -24.72
N VAL A 452 18.73 -9.25 -25.41
CA VAL A 452 18.86 -8.87 -26.83
C VAL A 452 18.64 -7.37 -27.00
N LEU A 453 19.31 -6.77 -27.97
CA LEU A 453 19.06 -5.38 -28.38
C LEU A 453 18.07 -5.38 -29.52
N LYS A 454 16.88 -4.82 -29.31
CA LYS A 454 15.84 -4.74 -30.34
C LYS A 454 15.61 -3.30 -30.77
N SER A 455 15.40 -3.07 -32.07
CA SER A 455 14.95 -1.78 -32.59
C SER A 455 13.71 -1.31 -31.83
N ASP A 456 13.79 -0.09 -31.27
CA ASP A 456 12.66 0.62 -30.66
C ASP A 456 11.94 1.53 -31.67
N HIS A 457 12.47 1.61 -32.89
CA HIS A 457 11.88 2.33 -34.01
C HIS A 457 11.07 1.36 -34.87
N CYS A 458 9.74 1.54 -34.89
CA CYS A 458 8.83 0.75 -35.71
C CYS A 458 8.17 1.67 -36.76
N PRO A 459 8.74 1.79 -37.97
CA PRO A 459 8.20 2.64 -39.01
C PRO A 459 6.80 2.18 -39.49
N GLY A 460 6.56 0.87 -39.57
CA GLY A 460 5.25 0.28 -39.87
C GLY A 460 4.13 0.61 -38.87
N SER A 461 4.46 1.11 -37.67
CA SER A 461 3.47 1.53 -36.66
C SER A 461 2.88 2.94 -36.88
N HIS A 462 3.17 3.60 -38.01
CA HIS A 462 2.56 4.89 -38.32
C HIS A 462 1.04 4.72 -38.55
N SER A 463 0.24 5.44 -37.76
CA SER A 463 -1.22 5.43 -37.90
C SER A 463 -1.63 6.14 -39.19
N LEU A 464 -2.36 5.43 -40.06
CA LEU A 464 -2.92 5.97 -41.30
C LEU A 464 -3.87 7.17 -41.08
N ASN A 465 -4.36 7.37 -39.87
CA ASN A 465 -5.26 8.48 -39.51
C ASN A 465 -4.54 9.81 -39.23
N LEU A 466 -3.20 9.86 -39.29
CA LEU A 466 -2.46 11.10 -39.08
C LEU A 466 -2.20 11.81 -40.42
N PRO A 467 -2.40 13.13 -40.50
CA PRO A 467 -2.33 13.87 -41.77
C PRO A 467 -0.91 14.04 -42.30
N GLU A 468 0.07 14.13 -41.40
CA GLU A 468 1.46 14.41 -41.73
C GLU A 468 2.36 13.24 -41.35
N ARG A 469 3.19 12.81 -42.29
CA ARG A 469 4.25 11.83 -42.07
C ARG A 469 5.60 12.52 -42.14
N VAL A 470 6.29 12.57 -41.03
CA VAL A 470 7.68 13.03 -40.95
C VAL A 470 8.60 11.80 -40.99
N GLU A 471 9.52 11.77 -41.95
CA GLU A 471 10.47 10.67 -42.12
C GLU A 471 11.33 10.49 -40.87
N GLY A 472 11.53 9.24 -40.44
CA GLY A 472 12.24 8.92 -39.19
C GLY A 472 11.49 9.28 -37.90
N ALA A 473 10.30 9.88 -37.96
CA ALA A 473 9.52 10.32 -36.80
C ALA A 473 8.07 9.78 -36.85
N PRO A 474 7.85 8.48 -36.56
CA PRO A 474 6.54 7.86 -36.68
C PRO A 474 5.55 8.50 -35.71
N ASN A 475 4.26 8.53 -36.09
CA ASN A 475 3.20 9.09 -35.25
C ASN A 475 3.40 10.54 -34.79
N PHE A 476 4.24 11.32 -35.48
CA PHE A 476 4.37 12.76 -35.30
C PHE A 476 3.03 13.45 -35.54
N ARG A 477 2.67 14.40 -34.67
CA ARG A 477 1.44 15.19 -34.76
C ARG A 477 1.52 16.46 -33.93
N GLU A 478 0.88 17.52 -34.41
CA GLU A 478 0.57 18.72 -33.64
C GLU A 478 -0.78 18.57 -32.93
N ILE A 479 -0.91 19.15 -31.73
CA ILE A 479 -2.18 19.20 -31.01
C ILE A 479 -2.93 20.50 -31.39
N PRO A 480 -4.17 20.42 -31.90
CA PRO A 480 -4.91 21.60 -32.37
C PRO A 480 -5.03 22.71 -31.31
N GLY A 481 -4.57 23.91 -31.68
CA GLY A 481 -4.63 25.10 -30.82
C GLY A 481 -3.58 25.15 -29.71
N PHE A 482 -2.60 24.24 -29.70
CA PHE A 482 -1.54 24.22 -28.68
C PHE A 482 -0.16 24.05 -29.32
N PRO A 483 0.88 24.68 -28.76
CA PRO A 483 2.27 24.47 -29.20
C PRO A 483 2.84 23.17 -28.61
N VAL A 484 2.09 22.09 -28.75
CA VAL A 484 2.34 20.79 -28.14
C VAL A 484 2.29 19.75 -29.25
N TYR A 485 3.27 18.86 -29.28
CA TYR A 485 3.45 17.85 -30.30
C TYR A 485 3.68 16.48 -29.65
N GLY A 486 3.23 15.42 -30.32
CA GLY A 486 3.45 14.04 -29.89
C GLY A 486 4.12 13.24 -30.99
N VAL A 487 5.05 12.34 -30.64
CA VAL A 487 5.75 11.49 -31.61
C VAL A 487 6.09 10.12 -30.99
N ALA A 488 6.23 9.08 -31.82
CA ALA A 488 6.85 7.81 -31.43
C ALA A 488 8.37 7.98 -31.24
N ASN A 489 9.10 6.92 -30.87
CA ASN A 489 10.55 7.05 -30.71
C ASN A 489 11.22 7.26 -32.11
N PRO A 490 11.82 8.43 -32.37
CA PRO A 490 12.33 8.75 -33.71
C PRO A 490 13.79 8.27 -33.90
N THR A 491 14.26 8.27 -35.14
CA THR A 491 15.70 8.25 -35.45
C THR A 491 16.31 9.63 -35.21
N VAL A 492 17.65 9.73 -35.19
CA VAL A 492 18.33 11.04 -35.04
C VAL A 492 17.92 12.00 -36.17
N ASP A 493 17.84 11.51 -37.41
CA ASP A 493 17.36 12.30 -38.54
C ASP A 493 15.87 12.67 -38.42
N GLY A 494 15.05 11.78 -37.86
CA GLY A 494 13.66 12.09 -37.51
C GLY A 494 13.53 13.23 -36.50
N ILE A 495 14.45 13.32 -35.52
CA ILE A 495 14.48 14.46 -34.59
C ILE A 495 14.77 15.76 -35.36
N ARG A 496 15.75 15.75 -36.27
CA ARG A 496 16.07 16.93 -37.12
C ARG A 496 14.86 17.35 -37.95
N ALA A 497 14.20 16.39 -38.61
CA ALA A 497 13.02 16.64 -39.43
C ALA A 497 11.85 17.24 -38.63
N VAL A 498 11.63 16.76 -37.40
CA VAL A 498 10.60 17.32 -36.49
C VAL A 498 10.94 18.76 -36.10
N ILE A 499 12.19 19.05 -35.74
CA ILE A 499 12.61 20.43 -35.37
C ILE A 499 12.43 21.37 -36.56
N GLN A 500 12.77 20.92 -37.77
CA GLN A 500 12.58 21.69 -39.00
C GLN A 500 11.10 21.95 -39.28
N CYS A 501 10.23 20.95 -39.11
CA CYS A 501 8.78 21.09 -39.26
C CYS A 501 8.19 22.12 -38.27
N ILE A 502 8.62 22.07 -37.00
CA ILE A 502 8.15 23.00 -35.96
C ILE A 502 8.70 24.44 -36.17
N SER A 503 9.88 24.57 -36.76
CA SER A 503 10.58 25.85 -36.96
C SER A 503 10.14 26.53 -38.27
N THR A 504 8.99 27.18 -38.26
CA THR A 504 8.50 27.93 -39.44
C THR A 504 9.21 29.27 -39.69
N SER A 505 9.98 29.81 -38.73
CA SER A 505 10.61 31.13 -38.81
C SER A 505 12.15 31.06 -38.86
N LYS A 506 12.77 32.03 -39.55
CA LYS A 506 14.24 32.13 -39.78
C LYS A 506 15.11 32.16 -38.50
N GLY A 507 14.52 32.32 -37.31
CA GLY A 507 15.23 32.34 -36.02
C GLY A 507 15.10 31.06 -35.19
N GLY A 508 14.34 30.07 -35.65
CA GLY A 508 14.07 28.82 -34.93
C GLY A 508 13.16 29.02 -33.72
N ARG A 509 12.07 28.25 -33.65
CA ARG A 509 11.22 28.22 -32.46
C ARG A 509 11.91 27.37 -31.39
N PRO A 510 12.07 27.81 -30.12
CA PRO A 510 12.63 26.97 -29.07
C PRO A 510 11.80 25.69 -28.88
N VAL A 511 12.44 24.53 -28.80
CA VAL A 511 11.80 23.22 -28.61
C VAL A 511 12.24 22.63 -27.27
N LEU A 512 11.29 22.24 -26.42
CA LEU A 512 11.56 21.44 -25.22
C LEU A 512 11.03 20.02 -25.42
N TRP A 513 11.95 19.08 -25.58
CA TRP A 513 11.68 17.69 -25.90
C TRP A 513 11.65 16.82 -24.64
N HIS A 514 10.49 16.22 -24.38
CA HIS A 514 10.21 15.33 -23.26
C HIS A 514 10.23 13.87 -23.71
N ASN A 515 11.28 13.14 -23.34
CA ASN A 515 11.32 11.70 -23.52
C ASN A 515 10.71 10.99 -22.32
N MET A 516 9.59 10.30 -22.55
CA MET A 516 8.77 9.66 -21.52
C MET A 516 9.05 8.16 -21.33
N ARG A 517 10.09 7.63 -21.99
CA ARG A 517 10.45 6.21 -21.93
C ARG A 517 11.08 5.87 -20.57
N GLU A 518 10.64 4.80 -19.91
CA GLU A 518 11.26 4.30 -18.67
C GLU A 518 12.39 3.31 -18.94
N GLU A 519 12.38 2.65 -20.10
CA GLU A 519 13.40 1.69 -20.52
C GLU A 519 14.66 2.43 -21.02
N PRO A 520 15.88 1.93 -20.76
CA PRO A 520 17.09 2.50 -21.34
C PRO A 520 17.05 2.38 -22.86
N VAL A 521 17.31 3.49 -23.54
CA VAL A 521 17.40 3.57 -25.00
C VAL A 521 18.86 3.84 -25.38
N ILE A 522 19.34 3.21 -26.44
CA ILE A 522 20.64 3.51 -27.03
C ILE A 522 20.48 3.72 -28.54
N TYR A 523 21.15 4.71 -29.11
CA TYR A 523 21.19 4.92 -30.55
C TYR A 523 22.41 4.23 -31.13
N ILE A 524 22.22 3.39 -32.15
CA ILE A 524 23.28 2.76 -32.93
C ILE A 524 23.07 3.16 -34.39
N ASN A 525 24.07 3.81 -35.00
CA ASN A 525 23.98 4.33 -36.37
C ASN A 525 22.74 5.21 -36.59
N GLY A 526 22.43 6.06 -35.60
CA GLY A 526 21.27 6.97 -35.64
C GLY A 526 19.90 6.33 -35.38
N LYS A 527 19.80 5.01 -35.18
CA LYS A 527 18.55 4.28 -34.89
C LYS A 527 18.45 3.90 -33.40
N PRO A 528 17.30 4.04 -32.75
CA PRO A 528 17.14 3.70 -31.33
C PRO A 528 16.90 2.20 -31.10
N TYR A 529 17.55 1.64 -30.08
CA TYR A 529 17.43 0.26 -29.61
C TYR A 529 17.13 0.23 -28.10
N VAL A 530 16.47 -0.85 -27.68
CA VAL A 530 16.11 -1.14 -26.29
C VAL A 530 16.49 -2.58 -25.94
N LEU A 531 16.71 -2.80 -24.64
CA LEU A 531 17.02 -4.12 -24.12
C LEU A 531 15.76 -4.98 -23.97
N ARG A 532 15.83 -6.25 -24.36
CA ARG A 532 14.74 -7.23 -24.25
C ARG A 532 15.28 -8.55 -23.73
N GLU A 533 14.40 -9.41 -23.25
CA GLU A 533 14.75 -10.81 -22.96
C GLU A 533 14.71 -11.64 -24.23
N VAL A 534 15.67 -12.54 -24.40
CA VAL A 534 15.75 -13.43 -25.57
C VAL A 534 14.49 -14.29 -25.74
N GLU A 535 13.89 -14.74 -24.63
CA GLU A 535 12.65 -15.53 -24.66
C GLU A 535 11.41 -14.71 -25.03
N ARG A 536 11.47 -13.37 -24.89
CA ARG A 536 10.32 -12.46 -25.03
C ARG A 536 10.73 -11.14 -25.70
N PRO A 537 11.30 -11.17 -26.93
CA PRO A 537 11.88 -9.98 -27.57
C PRO A 537 10.85 -8.88 -27.85
N CYS A 538 9.57 -9.24 -28.01
CA CYS A 538 8.49 -8.28 -28.27
C CYS A 538 7.81 -7.72 -27.01
N LYS A 539 8.28 -8.04 -25.79
CA LYS A 539 7.71 -7.54 -24.53
C LYS A 539 8.65 -6.58 -23.81
N ASN A 540 8.12 -5.49 -23.29
CA ASN A 540 8.87 -4.55 -22.44
C ASN A 540 9.37 -5.24 -21.18
N MET A 541 10.58 -4.88 -20.72
CA MET A 541 11.11 -5.42 -19.47
C MET A 541 10.44 -4.78 -18.26
N LEU A 542 10.30 -5.54 -17.16
CA LEU A 542 9.44 -5.14 -16.04
C LEU A 542 10.18 -4.42 -14.90
N GLU A 543 11.50 -4.44 -14.92
CA GLU A 543 12.39 -3.91 -13.88
C GLU A 543 12.49 -2.39 -13.79
N TYR A 544 12.09 -1.66 -14.83
CA TYR A 544 12.25 -0.20 -14.89
C TYR A 544 11.10 0.60 -14.27
N THR A 545 10.08 -0.09 -13.75
CA THR A 545 8.89 0.58 -13.24
C THR A 545 9.22 1.52 -12.08
N GLY A 546 8.94 2.79 -12.33
CA GLY A 546 9.17 3.87 -11.38
C GLY A 546 10.61 4.34 -11.27
N ILE A 547 11.52 3.94 -12.15
CA ILE A 547 12.89 4.47 -12.20
C ILE A 547 12.88 6.00 -12.39
N ASP A 548 13.80 6.70 -11.74
CA ASP A 548 13.98 8.15 -11.94
C ASP A 548 14.97 8.45 -13.07
N ARG A 549 14.94 9.70 -13.54
CA ARG A 549 15.77 10.21 -14.65
C ARG A 549 17.25 9.85 -14.53
N ASP A 550 17.90 10.20 -13.43
CA ASP A 550 19.36 10.08 -13.35
C ASP A 550 19.81 8.61 -13.38
N ARG A 551 18.98 7.69 -12.88
CA ARG A 551 19.28 6.25 -12.85
C ARG A 551 19.10 5.61 -14.22
N VAL A 552 18.07 6.00 -14.98
CA VAL A 552 17.94 5.53 -16.37
C VAL A 552 19.05 6.09 -17.26
N GLU A 553 19.41 7.37 -17.12
CA GLU A 553 20.52 7.97 -17.89
C GLU A 553 21.88 7.32 -17.58
N ARG A 554 22.17 7.01 -16.31
CA ARG A 554 23.39 6.25 -15.94
C ARG A 554 23.36 4.82 -16.45
N MET A 555 22.20 4.18 -16.51
CA MET A 555 22.07 2.85 -17.11
C MET A 555 22.28 2.88 -18.62
N GLU A 556 21.81 3.92 -19.32
CA GLU A 556 22.08 4.13 -20.75
C GLU A 556 23.59 4.29 -21.00
N ALA A 557 24.31 5.02 -20.13
CA ALA A 557 25.76 5.13 -20.22
C ALA A 557 26.49 3.78 -20.03
N ARG A 558 26.09 2.98 -19.03
CA ARG A 558 26.64 1.62 -18.83
C ARG A 558 26.31 0.68 -19.99
N LEU A 559 25.10 0.78 -20.56
CA LEU A 559 24.71 0.01 -21.73
C LEU A 559 25.59 0.35 -22.94
N LYS A 560 25.93 1.63 -23.15
CA LYS A 560 26.89 2.04 -24.18
C LYS A 560 28.25 1.39 -23.98
N GLU A 561 28.78 1.38 -22.76
CA GLU A 561 30.07 0.76 -22.44
C GLU A 561 30.06 -0.76 -22.68
N ASP A 562 28.97 -1.44 -22.32
CA ASP A 562 28.82 -2.88 -22.58
C ASP A 562 28.79 -3.18 -24.09
N ILE A 563 28.08 -2.36 -24.87
CA ILE A 563 28.00 -2.51 -26.33
C ILE A 563 29.38 -2.34 -26.97
N LEU A 564 30.12 -1.30 -26.58
CA LEU A 564 31.46 -1.06 -27.14
C LEU A 564 32.42 -2.19 -26.81
N ARG A 565 32.34 -2.77 -25.61
CA ARG A 565 33.16 -3.91 -25.20
C ARG A 565 32.80 -5.20 -25.91
N GLU A 566 31.51 -5.51 -26.04
CA GLU A 566 31.05 -6.67 -26.82
C GLU A 566 31.41 -6.51 -28.30
N ALA A 567 31.33 -5.29 -28.83
CA ALA A 567 31.73 -5.00 -30.20
C ALA A 567 33.22 -5.21 -30.43
N GLU A 568 34.09 -4.81 -29.50
CA GLU A 568 35.53 -5.09 -29.56
C GLU A 568 35.79 -6.61 -29.68
N ARG A 569 35.06 -7.44 -28.92
CA ARG A 569 35.15 -8.91 -28.99
C ARG A 569 34.78 -9.47 -30.35
N TYR A 570 33.83 -8.87 -31.06
CA TYR A 570 33.34 -9.34 -32.37
C TYR A 570 33.84 -8.49 -33.55
N GLY A 571 34.97 -7.80 -33.39
CA GLY A 571 35.63 -7.05 -34.46
C GLY A 571 34.85 -5.81 -34.90
N GLY A 572 34.43 -4.98 -33.94
CA GLY A 572 33.72 -3.73 -34.16
C GLY A 572 32.25 -3.88 -34.56
N ALA A 573 31.58 -4.98 -34.18
CA ALA A 573 30.18 -5.20 -34.51
C ALA A 573 29.37 -5.76 -33.35
N ILE A 574 28.09 -5.39 -33.27
CA ILE A 574 27.15 -5.83 -32.25
C ILE A 574 25.94 -6.51 -32.92
N MET A 575 25.44 -7.59 -32.32
CA MET A 575 24.25 -8.26 -32.85
C MET A 575 22.97 -7.65 -32.26
N VAL A 576 22.07 -7.25 -33.16
CA VAL A 576 20.80 -6.58 -32.86
C VAL A 576 19.64 -7.27 -33.58
N ILE A 577 18.44 -7.02 -33.09
CA ILE A 577 17.16 -7.47 -33.66
C ILE A 577 16.48 -6.30 -34.35
N HIS A 578 16.22 -6.45 -35.64
CA HIS A 578 15.33 -5.56 -36.38
C HIS A 578 13.92 -6.15 -36.45
N GLU A 579 12.96 -5.27 -36.66
CA GLU A 579 11.57 -5.63 -36.91
C GLU A 579 11.20 -5.13 -38.30
N THR A 580 10.71 -6.03 -39.15
CA THR A 580 10.17 -5.69 -40.47
C THR A 580 8.85 -4.93 -40.34
N ASP A 581 8.38 -4.30 -41.42
CA ASP A 581 7.08 -3.63 -41.42
C ASP A 581 5.91 -4.61 -41.16
N ASP A 582 6.09 -5.91 -41.45
CA ASP A 582 5.12 -6.98 -41.18
C ASP A 582 5.15 -7.49 -39.72
N GLY A 583 6.06 -6.98 -38.88
CA GLY A 583 6.22 -7.38 -37.48
C GLY A 583 7.07 -8.63 -37.25
N GLU A 584 7.66 -9.21 -38.30
CA GLU A 584 8.64 -10.28 -38.18
C GLU A 584 9.97 -9.72 -37.66
N ILE A 585 10.63 -10.46 -36.77
CA ILE A 585 11.92 -10.09 -36.19
C ILE A 585 13.05 -10.89 -36.83
N PHE A 586 14.20 -10.26 -37.06
CA PHE A 586 15.40 -10.91 -37.58
C PHE A 586 16.66 -10.30 -36.99
N ASP A 587 17.68 -11.14 -36.84
CA ASP A 587 18.95 -10.77 -36.21
C ASP A 587 19.96 -10.31 -37.27
N THR A 588 20.72 -9.26 -36.97
CA THR A 588 21.78 -8.76 -37.84
C THR A 588 22.97 -8.23 -37.04
N TRP A 589 24.14 -8.26 -37.66
CA TRP A 589 25.35 -7.63 -37.15
C TRP A 589 25.44 -6.19 -37.66
N GLU A 590 25.45 -5.22 -36.76
CA GLU A 590 25.67 -3.80 -37.05
C GLU A 590 27.10 -3.42 -36.68
N ASN A 591 27.81 -2.73 -37.58
CA ASN A 591 29.13 -2.20 -37.26
C ASN A 591 28.98 -1.00 -36.33
N VAL A 592 29.79 -0.95 -35.27
CA VAL A 592 29.72 0.08 -34.23
C VAL A 592 31.10 0.51 -33.77
N ASP A 593 31.23 1.81 -33.55
CA ASP A 593 32.33 2.45 -32.86
C ASP A 593 31.78 3.45 -31.81
N ASN A 594 32.66 4.22 -31.18
CA ASN A 594 32.27 5.17 -30.14
C ASN A 594 31.40 6.35 -30.65
N GLU A 595 31.47 6.68 -31.94
CA GLU A 595 30.66 7.74 -32.57
C GLU A 595 29.29 7.22 -33.01
N ALA A 596 29.23 5.94 -33.42
CA ALA A 596 28.01 5.25 -33.82
C ALA A 596 27.05 4.97 -32.66
N VAL A 597 27.57 4.81 -31.43
CA VAL A 597 26.78 4.45 -30.24
C VAL A 597 26.58 5.65 -29.32
N LEU A 598 25.35 6.17 -29.26
CA LEU A 598 25.01 7.37 -28.48
C LEU A 598 23.82 7.12 -27.54
N THR A 599 23.93 7.57 -26.30
CA THR A 599 22.79 7.71 -25.40
C THR A 599 21.84 8.82 -25.88
N PRO A 600 20.55 8.81 -25.53
CA PRO A 600 19.64 9.90 -25.82
C PRO A 600 20.21 11.25 -25.36
N LEU A 601 20.79 11.32 -24.16
CA LEU A 601 21.40 12.55 -23.66
C LEU A 601 22.53 13.06 -24.56
N GLU A 602 23.40 12.17 -25.05
CA GLU A 602 24.47 12.52 -26.01
C GLU A 602 23.88 12.98 -27.35
N VAL A 603 22.88 12.28 -27.89
CA VAL A 603 22.19 12.69 -29.13
C VAL A 603 21.69 14.13 -29.03
N TYR A 604 20.93 14.47 -27.98
CA TYR A 604 20.39 15.82 -27.84
C TYR A 604 21.47 16.86 -27.54
N LYS A 605 22.55 16.51 -26.82
CA LYS A 605 23.70 17.40 -26.64
C LYS A 605 24.39 17.71 -27.97
N ASN A 606 24.57 16.70 -28.83
CA ASN A 606 25.15 16.86 -30.16
C ASN A 606 24.28 17.76 -31.03
N LEU A 607 22.95 17.54 -31.05
CA LEU A 607 22.01 18.40 -31.78
C LEU A 607 22.04 19.87 -31.29
N VAL A 608 22.21 20.10 -29.98
CA VAL A 608 22.39 21.47 -29.44
C VAL A 608 23.71 22.07 -29.91
N SER A 609 24.80 21.29 -29.96
CA SER A 609 26.10 21.76 -30.45
C SER A 609 26.10 22.05 -31.96
N GLU A 610 25.24 21.38 -32.73
CA GLU A 610 24.95 21.67 -34.14
C GLU A 610 24.16 22.98 -34.35
N GLY A 611 23.71 23.63 -33.26
CA GLY A 611 22.98 24.90 -33.31
C GLY A 611 21.47 24.76 -33.39
N LEU A 612 20.90 23.55 -33.22
CA LEU A 612 19.46 23.36 -33.20
C LEU A 612 18.85 23.91 -31.89
N PRO A 613 17.71 24.63 -31.94
CA PRO A 613 17.11 25.29 -30.78
C PRO A 613 16.33 24.31 -29.89
N ILE A 614 16.96 23.23 -29.44
CA ILE A 614 16.33 22.15 -28.67
C ILE A 614 16.86 22.05 -27.23
N LYS A 615 16.00 21.69 -26.30
CA LYS A 615 16.35 21.28 -24.93
C LYS A 615 15.76 19.91 -24.65
N TYR A 616 16.51 19.07 -23.95
CA TYR A 616 16.11 17.70 -23.64
C TYR A 616 15.73 17.53 -22.17
N ALA A 617 14.62 16.82 -21.93
CA ALA A 617 14.17 16.41 -20.61
C ALA A 617 13.72 14.94 -20.62
N ARG A 618 14.34 14.09 -19.80
CA ARG A 618 13.89 12.72 -19.56
C ARG A 618 12.90 12.69 -18.40
N VAL A 619 11.67 12.23 -18.65
CA VAL A 619 10.61 12.07 -17.64
C VAL A 619 10.06 10.64 -17.73
N PRO A 620 10.75 9.63 -17.15
CA PRO A 620 10.41 8.23 -17.34
C PRO A 620 9.02 7.90 -16.75
N ILE A 621 8.06 7.55 -17.61
CA ILE A 621 6.71 7.16 -17.18
C ILE A 621 6.51 5.67 -17.41
N THR A 622 5.90 5.01 -16.42
CA THR A 622 5.62 3.57 -16.50
C THR A 622 4.56 3.22 -17.52
N ASP A 623 4.88 2.25 -18.37
CA ASP A 623 3.99 1.83 -19.45
C ASP A 623 2.66 1.28 -18.95
N GLY A 624 1.57 1.70 -19.59
CA GLY A 624 0.22 1.30 -19.24
C GLY A 624 -0.32 1.85 -17.92
N LYS A 625 0.50 2.47 -17.06
CA LYS A 625 0.08 3.03 -15.77
C LYS A 625 -0.29 4.51 -15.88
N ALA A 626 -0.96 5.03 -14.86
CA ALA A 626 -1.14 6.47 -14.69
C ALA A 626 0.13 7.12 -14.10
N PRO A 627 0.61 8.27 -14.60
CA PRO A 627 1.81 8.95 -14.09
C PRO A 627 1.80 9.13 -12.56
N LYS A 628 2.97 9.07 -11.92
CA LYS A 628 3.13 9.43 -10.51
C LYS A 628 2.87 10.93 -10.34
N SER A 629 2.46 11.36 -9.16
CA SER A 629 2.26 12.79 -8.88
C SER A 629 3.53 13.62 -9.08
N SER A 630 4.70 13.04 -8.81
CA SER A 630 6.01 13.67 -9.11
C SER A 630 6.25 13.88 -10.61
N ASP A 631 5.72 13.01 -11.48
CA ASP A 631 5.90 13.14 -12.92
C ASP A 631 5.11 14.35 -13.44
N PHE A 632 3.90 14.59 -12.90
CA PHE A 632 3.15 15.82 -13.13
C PHE A 632 3.93 17.05 -12.66
N ASP A 633 4.55 16.98 -11.48
CA ASP A 633 5.37 18.09 -10.94
C ASP A 633 6.56 18.41 -11.85
N THR A 634 7.27 17.39 -12.33
CA THR A 634 8.40 17.57 -13.26
C THR A 634 7.95 18.19 -14.59
N ILE A 635 6.86 17.71 -15.19
CA ILE A 635 6.33 18.27 -16.44
C ILE A 635 5.84 19.71 -16.20
N ALA A 636 5.14 19.96 -15.09
CA ALA A 636 4.68 21.30 -14.73
C ALA A 636 5.85 22.28 -14.59
N PHE A 637 6.90 21.89 -13.87
CA PHE A 637 8.12 22.68 -13.73
C PHE A 637 8.80 22.96 -15.07
N ASN A 638 8.95 21.94 -15.92
CA ASN A 638 9.55 22.10 -17.24
C ASN A 638 8.77 23.07 -18.14
N VAL A 639 7.44 22.99 -18.12
CA VAL A 639 6.56 23.85 -18.93
C VAL A 639 6.52 25.28 -18.40
N THR A 640 6.48 25.48 -17.08
CA THR A 640 6.47 26.84 -16.49
C THR A 640 7.83 27.54 -16.56
N ALA A 641 8.94 26.79 -16.50
CA ALA A 641 10.29 27.34 -16.64
C ALA A 641 10.69 27.63 -18.10
N ALA A 642 9.91 27.17 -19.09
CA ALA A 642 10.19 27.40 -20.50
C ALA A 642 9.88 28.85 -20.92
N SER A 643 10.64 29.37 -21.90
CA SER A 643 10.41 30.71 -22.44
C SER A 643 9.11 30.78 -23.23
N LYS A 644 8.50 31.98 -23.30
CA LYS A 644 7.29 32.22 -24.08
C LYS A 644 7.52 31.85 -25.55
N GLY A 645 6.60 31.08 -26.12
CA GLY A 645 6.69 30.60 -27.50
C GLY A 645 7.36 29.23 -27.67
N THR A 646 7.93 28.62 -26.61
CA THR A 646 8.50 27.27 -26.67
C THR A 646 7.47 26.24 -27.17
N ALA A 647 7.87 25.37 -28.09
CA ALA A 647 7.13 24.18 -28.50
C ALA A 647 7.49 23.00 -27.59
N PHE A 648 6.50 22.22 -27.17
CA PHE A 648 6.70 21.07 -26.30
C PHE A 648 6.47 19.77 -27.07
N VAL A 649 7.51 18.94 -27.20
CA VAL A 649 7.42 17.65 -27.89
C VAL A 649 7.45 16.53 -26.85
N PHE A 650 6.56 15.55 -26.97
CA PHE A 650 6.53 14.38 -26.10
C PHE A 650 6.73 13.10 -26.91
N ASN A 651 7.64 12.22 -26.47
CA ASN A 651 7.84 10.92 -27.12
C ASN A 651 7.84 9.73 -26.15
N CYS A 652 7.38 8.60 -26.65
CA CYS A 652 7.50 7.27 -26.05
C CYS A 652 7.52 6.23 -27.19
N GLN A 653 7.64 4.94 -26.88
CA GLN A 653 7.75 3.84 -27.87
C GLN A 653 6.93 4.05 -29.14
N MET A 654 5.60 4.05 -29.00
CA MET A 654 4.65 4.14 -30.11
C MET A 654 4.04 5.55 -30.26
N GLY A 655 4.40 6.49 -29.39
CA GLY A 655 3.79 7.83 -29.38
C GLY A 655 2.31 7.85 -28.96
N ARG A 656 1.79 6.74 -28.40
CA ARG A 656 0.36 6.52 -28.13
C ARG A 656 -0.03 6.80 -26.67
N GLY A 657 0.26 5.90 -25.74
CA GLY A 657 -0.25 5.99 -24.35
C GLY A 657 0.40 7.11 -23.52
N ARG A 658 1.70 6.99 -23.24
CA ARG A 658 2.46 7.94 -22.41
C ARG A 658 2.53 9.31 -23.05
N THR A 659 2.87 9.37 -24.33
CA THR A 659 2.88 10.61 -25.13
C THR A 659 1.56 11.36 -25.05
N THR A 660 0.41 10.72 -25.35
CA THR A 660 -0.89 11.43 -25.25
C THR A 660 -1.16 11.92 -23.83
N THR A 661 -0.71 11.20 -22.81
CA THR A 661 -0.86 11.67 -21.42
C THR A 661 -0.01 12.93 -21.17
N GLY A 662 1.24 12.94 -21.65
CA GLY A 662 2.13 14.10 -21.58
C GLY A 662 1.58 15.31 -22.34
N THR A 663 1.03 15.10 -23.54
CA THR A 663 0.42 16.19 -24.32
C THR A 663 -0.81 16.77 -23.63
N VAL A 664 -1.69 15.94 -23.06
CA VAL A 664 -2.84 16.43 -22.28
C VAL A 664 -2.39 17.29 -21.09
N ILE A 665 -1.39 16.83 -20.34
CA ILE A 665 -0.81 17.58 -19.21
C ILE A 665 -0.28 18.95 -19.67
N ALA A 666 0.51 18.97 -20.75
CA ALA A 666 1.06 20.20 -21.30
C ALA A 666 -0.01 21.17 -21.81
N CYS A 667 -1.06 20.68 -22.48
CA CYS A 667 -2.18 21.49 -22.92
C CYS A 667 -2.92 22.15 -21.75
N LEU A 668 -3.19 21.40 -20.67
CA LEU A 668 -3.81 21.96 -19.45
C LEU A 668 -2.93 23.04 -18.80
N LEU A 669 -1.62 22.80 -18.73
CA LEU A 669 -0.66 23.78 -18.24
C LEU A 669 -0.64 25.05 -19.11
N LYS A 670 -0.70 24.91 -20.44
CA LYS A 670 -0.77 26.06 -21.34
C LYS A 670 -2.06 26.86 -21.17
N LEU A 671 -3.22 26.20 -21.06
CA LEU A 671 -4.48 26.89 -20.72
C LEU A 671 -4.35 27.68 -19.42
N ARG A 672 -3.75 27.09 -18.38
CA ARG A 672 -3.54 27.77 -17.10
C ARG A 672 -2.57 28.95 -17.19
N ILE A 673 -1.45 28.80 -17.90
CA ILE A 673 -0.44 29.85 -18.05
C ILE A 673 -0.98 31.01 -18.91
N ASP A 674 -1.71 30.69 -19.97
CA ASP A 674 -2.15 31.69 -20.96
C ASP A 674 -3.47 32.38 -20.56
N HIS A 675 -4.35 31.73 -19.78
CA HIS A 675 -5.70 32.23 -19.44
C HIS A 675 -6.00 32.33 -17.93
N GLY A 676 -5.12 31.85 -17.05
CA GLY A 676 -5.34 31.91 -15.60
C GLY A 676 -6.36 30.88 -15.08
N ARG A 677 -7.01 31.20 -13.94
CA ARG A 677 -8.08 30.39 -13.33
C ARG A 677 -9.47 31.02 -13.52
N PRO A 678 -10.53 30.20 -13.63
CA PRO A 678 -10.47 28.75 -13.83
C PRO A 678 -9.89 28.42 -15.21
N ILE A 679 -9.29 27.24 -15.36
CA ILE A 679 -8.81 26.83 -16.68
C ILE A 679 -10.01 26.73 -17.63
N ARG A 680 -9.94 27.42 -18.77
CA ARG A 680 -10.99 27.44 -19.78
C ARG A 680 -10.32 27.43 -21.15
N ILE A 681 -10.95 26.75 -22.10
CA ILE A 681 -10.62 26.89 -23.51
C ILE A 681 -11.35 28.15 -24.00
N PRO A 682 -10.66 29.13 -24.60
CA PRO A 682 -11.33 30.26 -25.25
C PRO A 682 -12.35 29.74 -26.26
N VAL A 683 -13.58 30.26 -26.22
CA VAL A 683 -14.56 30.01 -27.27
C VAL A 683 -13.97 30.59 -28.56
N CYS A 684 -13.53 29.73 -29.48
CA CYS A 684 -13.15 30.19 -30.80
C CYS A 684 -14.39 30.79 -31.45
N GLN A 685 -14.36 32.10 -31.71
CA GLN A 685 -15.17 32.72 -32.74
C GLN A 685 -14.66 32.21 -34.10
N TYR A 686 -15.04 31.00 -34.47
CA TYR A 686 -15.15 30.65 -35.88
C TYR A 686 -16.63 30.79 -36.22
N ASP A 687 -16.95 31.96 -36.76
CA ASP A 687 -18.03 32.08 -37.71
C ASP A 687 -17.81 31.07 -38.84
N HIS A 688 -18.84 30.29 -39.11
CA HIS A 688 -19.15 29.58 -40.37
C HIS A 688 -18.25 28.44 -40.90
N GLU A 689 -18.98 27.36 -41.26
CA GLU A 689 -18.69 26.35 -42.31
C GLU A 689 -17.57 25.35 -42.06
N ASP A 690 -17.90 24.29 -41.31
CA ASP A 690 -17.73 22.87 -41.73
C ASP A 690 -17.73 21.96 -40.48
N ASP A 691 -18.91 21.47 -40.10
CA ASP A 691 -19.09 20.18 -39.43
C ASP A 691 -20.56 19.77 -39.50
N ALA A 692 -21.07 19.73 -40.73
CA ALA A 692 -22.26 18.98 -41.10
C ALA A 692 -21.86 17.54 -41.46
N ILE A 693 -21.30 16.79 -40.51
CA ILE A 693 -21.27 15.33 -40.58
C ILE A 693 -21.68 14.83 -39.19
N TYR A 694 -23.00 14.75 -39.00
CA TYR A 694 -23.78 13.78 -38.22
C TYR A 694 -25.18 14.37 -38.05
N SER A 695 -25.89 14.50 -39.18
CA SER A 695 -27.35 14.65 -39.20
C SER A 695 -27.93 13.61 -40.15
N THR A 696 -28.74 12.71 -39.60
CA THR A 696 -29.66 11.80 -40.26
C THR A 696 -30.80 11.67 -39.26
N GLY A 697 -32.07 12.00 -39.50
CA GLY A 697 -32.85 12.46 -40.63
C GLY A 697 -34.31 12.21 -40.22
N GLY A 698 -35.24 13.13 -40.49
CA GLY A 698 -36.68 12.91 -40.27
C GLY A 698 -37.51 14.16 -40.02
N ASP A 699 -38.10 14.65 -41.12
CA ASP A 699 -39.39 15.37 -41.32
C ASP A 699 -39.66 16.68 -40.53
N ALA A 700 -39.59 17.87 -41.14
CA ALA A 700 -40.49 18.47 -42.14
C ALA A 700 -41.90 18.80 -41.62
N THR A 701 -42.14 20.05 -41.19
CA THR A 701 -43.14 21.01 -41.73
C THR A 701 -43.42 22.20 -40.79
N ASP A 702 -43.40 23.39 -41.42
CA ASP A 702 -44.22 24.61 -41.23
C ASP A 702 -44.14 25.54 -40.00
N HIS A 703 -43.44 26.66 -40.24
CA HIS A 703 -43.92 28.06 -40.30
C HIS A 703 -44.77 28.73 -39.19
N ASN A 704 -44.20 29.84 -38.71
CA ASN A 704 -44.80 31.14 -38.32
C ASN A 704 -45.54 31.30 -36.97
N GLY A 705 -45.14 32.35 -36.22
CA GLY A 705 -46.07 33.19 -35.45
C GLY A 705 -45.75 33.44 -33.98
N HIS A 706 -45.23 34.64 -33.70
CA HIS A 706 -45.34 35.47 -32.49
C HIS A 706 -45.44 34.84 -31.08
N LEU A 707 -44.40 35.19 -30.31
CA LEU A 707 -44.21 35.02 -28.88
C LEU A 707 -45.32 35.72 -28.06
N ASN A 708 -46.16 34.95 -27.38
CA ASN A 708 -46.87 35.40 -26.19
C ASN A 708 -46.81 34.32 -25.11
N SER A 709 -46.59 34.80 -23.88
CA SER A 709 -46.49 34.06 -22.62
C SER A 709 -47.74 33.22 -22.36
N GLU A 710 -47.63 31.89 -22.42
CA GLU A 710 -48.25 30.92 -21.50
C GLU A 710 -47.99 29.47 -21.98
N SER A 711 -47.68 28.58 -21.01
CA SER A 711 -47.51 27.12 -21.11
C SER A 711 -46.24 26.58 -21.80
N TRP A 712 -45.32 26.06 -20.97
CA TRP A 712 -44.20 25.21 -21.40
C TRP A 712 -44.76 23.92 -22.04
N LYS A 713 -44.68 23.80 -23.37
CA LYS A 713 -44.84 22.52 -24.06
C LYS A 713 -43.50 21.77 -24.05
N PRO A 714 -43.46 20.49 -23.63
CA PRO A 714 -42.23 19.74 -23.50
C PRO A 714 -41.62 19.49 -24.88
N ARG A 715 -40.35 19.86 -25.05
CA ARG A 715 -39.56 19.54 -26.25
C ARG A 715 -39.70 18.04 -26.52
N THR A 716 -40.14 17.72 -27.73
CA THR A 716 -40.29 16.38 -28.28
C THR A 716 -39.06 15.55 -27.97
N LEU A 717 -39.24 14.52 -27.15
CA LEU A 717 -38.20 13.60 -26.69
C LEU A 717 -37.71 12.75 -27.87
N THR A 718 -36.83 13.30 -28.71
CA THR A 718 -36.08 12.50 -29.67
C THR A 718 -35.29 11.46 -28.88
N LYS A 719 -35.52 10.18 -29.20
CA LYS A 719 -34.89 8.99 -28.61
C LYS A 719 -33.39 9.23 -28.37
N LEU A 720 -33.02 9.59 -27.13
CA LEU A 720 -31.64 9.61 -26.68
C LEU A 720 -31.15 8.15 -26.65
N ASN A 721 -30.18 7.82 -27.50
CA ASN A 721 -29.52 6.51 -27.53
C ASN A 721 -29.12 6.07 -26.11
N SER A 722 -29.75 5.01 -25.60
CA SER A 722 -29.61 4.48 -24.24
C SER A 722 -28.35 3.62 -24.03
N GLY A 723 -27.19 4.07 -24.50
CA GLY A 723 -25.92 3.39 -24.28
C GLY A 723 -25.22 3.88 -23.00
N PHE A 724 -24.62 2.95 -22.23
CA PHE A 724 -23.76 3.28 -21.09
C PHE A 724 -22.58 4.17 -21.55
N GLY A 725 -22.58 5.41 -21.08
CA GLY A 725 -21.59 6.43 -21.41
C GLY A 725 -20.61 6.70 -20.26
N ILE A 726 -19.58 7.50 -20.54
CA ILE A 726 -18.55 7.85 -19.54
C ILE A 726 -19.17 8.59 -18.34
N ASN A 727 -20.29 9.27 -18.53
CA ASN A 727 -21.01 10.00 -17.49
C ASN A 727 -21.84 9.11 -16.55
N ASP A 728 -21.98 7.82 -16.88
CA ASP A 728 -22.69 6.83 -16.07
C ASP A 728 -21.77 6.16 -15.04
N ILE A 729 -20.44 6.35 -15.15
CA ILE A 729 -19.50 5.91 -14.14
C ILE A 729 -19.66 6.81 -12.90
N LEU A 730 -20.35 6.30 -11.88
CA LEU A 730 -20.62 7.00 -10.62
C LEU A 730 -19.37 7.60 -9.96
N LEU A 731 -18.22 6.91 -10.05
CA LEU A 731 -16.94 7.40 -9.53
C LEU A 731 -16.55 8.77 -10.10
N LEU A 732 -16.86 9.03 -11.38
CA LEU A 732 -16.52 10.28 -12.05
C LEU A 732 -17.43 11.42 -11.59
N ARG A 733 -18.71 11.14 -11.28
CA ARG A 733 -19.58 12.13 -10.63
C ARG A 733 -19.06 12.47 -9.23
N LYS A 734 -18.68 11.44 -8.45
CA LYS A 734 -18.15 11.60 -7.09
C LYS A 734 -16.90 12.48 -7.03
N ILE A 735 -15.90 12.23 -7.88
CA ILE A 735 -14.67 13.05 -7.87
C ILE A 735 -14.94 14.49 -8.34
N THR A 736 -15.79 14.67 -9.36
CA THR A 736 -16.17 16.01 -9.85
C THR A 736 -16.84 16.85 -8.75
N ARG A 737 -17.70 16.25 -7.93
CA ARG A 737 -18.34 16.96 -6.81
C ARG A 737 -17.37 17.43 -5.72
N LEU A 738 -16.17 16.84 -5.60
CA LEU A 738 -15.17 17.25 -4.60
C LEU A 738 -14.53 18.62 -4.86
N PHE A 739 -14.71 19.19 -6.05
CA PHE A 739 -14.04 20.44 -6.45
C PHE A 739 -15.06 21.52 -6.79
N ASP A 740 -14.82 22.75 -6.33
CA ASP A 740 -15.73 23.89 -6.53
C ASP A 740 -16.09 24.10 -8.01
N ASN A 741 -15.08 24.05 -8.91
CA ASN A 741 -15.25 24.12 -10.37
C ASN A 741 -15.12 22.74 -11.05
N GLY A 742 -15.52 21.67 -10.36
CA GLY A 742 -15.21 20.30 -10.82
C GLY A 742 -15.79 19.97 -12.19
N ILE A 743 -17.01 20.46 -12.48
CA ILE A 743 -17.70 20.21 -13.75
C ILE A 743 -16.97 20.92 -14.89
N GLU A 744 -16.67 22.20 -14.73
CA GLU A 744 -15.98 23.04 -15.71
C GLU A 744 -14.55 22.54 -15.96
N CYS A 745 -13.83 22.15 -14.90
CA CYS A 745 -12.52 21.54 -15.00
C CYS A 745 -12.58 20.23 -15.81
N ARG A 746 -13.55 19.35 -15.51
CA ARG A 746 -13.71 18.10 -16.24
C ARG A 746 -14.11 18.33 -17.70
N GLN A 747 -15.00 19.29 -17.99
CA GLN A 747 -15.37 19.65 -19.37
C GLN A 747 -14.17 20.18 -20.16
N THR A 748 -13.38 21.05 -19.53
CA THR A 748 -12.14 21.58 -20.12
C THR A 748 -11.15 20.44 -20.42
N LEU A 749 -10.96 19.54 -19.45
CA LEU A 749 -10.13 18.34 -19.62
C LEU A 749 -10.63 17.45 -20.76
N ASP A 750 -11.94 17.20 -20.83
CA ASP A 750 -12.54 16.34 -21.85
C ASP A 750 -12.28 16.88 -23.26
N THR A 751 -12.46 18.18 -23.46
CA THR A 751 -12.13 18.85 -24.73
C THR A 751 -10.63 18.77 -25.05
N VAL A 752 -9.75 18.90 -24.05
CA VAL A 752 -8.29 18.72 -24.25
C VAL A 752 -7.96 17.27 -24.62
N ILE A 753 -8.57 16.28 -23.97
CA ILE A 753 -8.41 14.86 -24.31
C ILE A 753 -8.86 14.61 -25.75
N ASP A 754 -9.95 15.23 -26.19
CA ASP A 754 -10.47 15.10 -27.55
C ASP A 754 -9.53 15.73 -28.58
N ARG A 755 -8.94 16.89 -28.28
CA ARG A 755 -7.87 17.48 -29.12
C ARG A 755 -6.62 16.60 -29.17
N CYS A 756 -6.33 15.84 -28.11
CA CYS A 756 -5.20 14.90 -28.06
C CYS A 756 -5.53 13.48 -28.55
N SER A 757 -6.71 13.27 -29.13
CA SER A 757 -7.27 11.92 -29.34
C SER A 757 -6.75 11.16 -30.54
N ALA A 758 -5.97 11.80 -31.43
CA ALA A 758 -5.57 11.28 -32.74
C ALA A 758 -5.05 9.82 -32.75
N LEU A 759 -4.38 9.37 -31.67
CA LEU A 759 -3.94 7.97 -31.52
C LEU A 759 -4.60 7.21 -30.37
N GLN A 760 -5.02 7.93 -29.33
CA GLN A 760 -5.60 7.34 -28.14
C GLN A 760 -6.43 8.37 -27.39
N ASN A 761 -7.74 8.26 -27.50
CA ASN A 761 -8.62 8.95 -26.57
C ASN A 761 -8.67 8.16 -25.24
N ILE A 762 -8.36 8.82 -24.12
CA ILE A 762 -8.35 8.17 -22.80
C ILE A 762 -9.77 7.75 -22.39
N ARG A 763 -10.78 8.57 -22.69
CA ARG A 763 -12.19 8.30 -22.34
C ARG A 763 -12.76 7.17 -23.17
N GLN A 764 -12.48 7.15 -24.48
CA GLN A 764 -12.91 6.02 -25.34
C GLN A 764 -12.22 4.71 -24.96
N ALA A 765 -10.98 4.74 -24.47
CA ALA A 765 -10.31 3.54 -23.97
C ALA A 765 -11.08 2.90 -22.82
N VAL A 766 -11.52 3.71 -21.85
CA VAL A 766 -12.35 3.26 -20.72
C VAL A 766 -13.61 2.57 -21.24
N LEU A 767 -14.35 3.23 -22.14
CA LEU A 767 -15.60 2.68 -22.70
C LEU A 767 -15.39 1.40 -23.53
N ASN A 768 -14.29 1.31 -24.29
CA ASN A 768 -13.98 0.12 -25.07
C ASN A 768 -13.71 -1.09 -24.14
N TYR A 769 -12.96 -0.90 -23.05
CA TYR A 769 -12.78 -1.98 -22.07
C TYR A 769 -14.07 -2.31 -21.33
N THR A 770 -14.91 -1.32 -20.99
CA THR A 770 -16.27 -1.57 -20.47
C THR A 770 -17.06 -2.50 -21.39
N ARG A 771 -17.07 -2.23 -22.71
CA ARG A 771 -17.77 -3.10 -23.67
C ARG A 771 -17.24 -4.53 -23.66
N VAL A 772 -15.92 -4.72 -23.68
CA VAL A 772 -15.30 -6.06 -23.63
C VAL A 772 -15.65 -6.80 -22.33
N ILE A 773 -15.68 -6.10 -21.20
CA ILE A 773 -15.99 -6.70 -19.89
C ILE A 773 -17.44 -7.20 -19.84
N ASN A 774 -18.40 -6.49 -20.46
CA ASN A 774 -19.82 -6.85 -20.43
C ASN A 774 -20.24 -7.81 -21.56
N GLN A 775 -19.32 -8.28 -22.40
CA GLN A 775 -19.62 -9.31 -23.40
C GLN A 775 -19.79 -10.68 -22.71
N GLN A 776 -20.95 -11.32 -22.92
CA GLN A 776 -21.33 -12.57 -22.26
C GLN A 776 -20.41 -13.77 -22.58
N HIS A 777 -19.72 -13.77 -23.73
CA HIS A 777 -18.93 -14.91 -24.21
C HIS A 777 -17.40 -14.71 -24.12
N VAL A 778 -16.92 -13.78 -23.29
CA VAL A 778 -15.49 -13.51 -23.16
C VAL A 778 -14.85 -14.44 -22.14
N GLU A 779 -13.75 -15.11 -22.53
CA GLU A 779 -12.97 -15.97 -21.63
C GLU A 779 -12.59 -15.24 -20.32
N PRO A 780 -12.65 -15.92 -19.14
CA PRO A 780 -12.33 -15.30 -17.84
C PRO A 780 -10.95 -14.61 -17.81
N ARG A 781 -9.95 -15.17 -18.50
CA ARG A 781 -8.61 -14.58 -18.62
C ARG A 781 -8.62 -13.26 -19.39
N VAL A 782 -9.33 -13.20 -20.52
CA VAL A 782 -9.46 -11.99 -21.34
C VAL A 782 -10.23 -10.93 -20.57
N ARG A 783 -11.32 -11.31 -19.88
CA ARG A 783 -12.09 -10.43 -18.98
C ARG A 783 -11.20 -9.83 -17.88
N ARG A 784 -10.36 -10.64 -17.23
CA ARG A 784 -9.41 -10.17 -16.18
C ARG A 784 -8.37 -9.19 -16.74
N VAL A 785 -7.83 -9.43 -17.93
CA VAL A 785 -6.90 -8.50 -18.59
C VAL A 785 -7.59 -7.20 -18.96
N ALA A 786 -8.82 -7.27 -19.49
CA ALA A 786 -9.63 -6.11 -19.82
C ALA A 786 -9.98 -5.27 -18.58
N LEU A 787 -10.37 -5.91 -17.47
CA LEU A 787 -10.62 -5.26 -16.17
C LEU A 787 -9.39 -4.48 -15.69
N ASN A 788 -8.21 -5.12 -15.71
CA ASN A 788 -6.97 -4.48 -15.30
C ASN A 788 -6.60 -3.30 -16.20
N ARG A 789 -6.73 -3.44 -17.52
CA ARG A 789 -6.42 -2.35 -18.46
C ARG A 789 -7.44 -1.22 -18.36
N GLY A 790 -8.73 -1.52 -18.26
CA GLY A 790 -9.80 -0.54 -18.04
C GLY A 790 -9.56 0.26 -16.76
N ALA A 791 -9.20 -0.42 -15.66
CA ALA A 791 -8.86 0.21 -14.38
C ALA A 791 -7.69 1.19 -14.49
N GLU A 792 -6.64 0.87 -15.26
CA GLU A 792 -5.50 1.78 -15.47
C GLU A 792 -5.86 3.03 -16.28
N TYR A 793 -6.71 2.90 -17.30
CA TYR A 793 -7.21 4.06 -18.05
C TYR A 793 -8.15 4.93 -17.20
N LEU A 794 -8.99 4.29 -16.37
CA LEU A 794 -9.87 5.00 -15.43
C LEU A 794 -9.06 5.73 -14.36
N GLU A 795 -8.02 5.09 -13.78
CA GLU A 795 -7.10 5.73 -12.84
C GLU A 795 -6.37 6.92 -13.49
N ARG A 796 -5.94 6.78 -14.76
CA ARG A 796 -5.31 7.87 -15.51
C ARG A 796 -6.26 9.05 -15.69
N TYR A 797 -7.50 8.80 -16.07
CA TYR A 797 -8.51 9.85 -16.21
C TYR A 797 -8.83 10.52 -14.88
N LEU A 798 -8.97 9.74 -13.80
CA LEU A 798 -9.18 10.24 -12.44
C LEU A 798 -8.05 11.19 -12.00
N LYS A 799 -6.78 10.83 -12.25
CA LYS A 799 -5.64 11.72 -11.94
C LYS A 799 -5.64 12.99 -12.80
N LEU A 800 -6.05 12.91 -14.06
CA LEU A 800 -6.15 14.09 -14.93
C LEU A 800 -7.26 15.05 -14.48
N ILE A 801 -8.40 14.53 -13.99
CA ILE A 801 -9.46 15.36 -13.36
C ILE A 801 -8.89 16.08 -12.13
N ALA A 802 -8.20 15.34 -11.25
CA ALA A 802 -7.58 15.94 -10.07
C ALA A 802 -6.51 16.98 -10.44
N PHE A 803 -5.69 16.72 -11.46
CA PHE A 803 -4.69 17.67 -11.94
C PHE A 803 -5.32 18.93 -12.57
N SER A 804 -6.41 18.77 -13.32
CA SER A 804 -7.19 19.89 -13.84
C SER A 804 -7.76 20.77 -12.74
N ALA A 805 -8.27 20.17 -11.66
CA ALA A 805 -8.76 20.90 -10.49
C ALA A 805 -7.63 21.60 -9.72
N TYR A 806 -6.47 20.93 -9.57
CA TYR A 806 -5.26 21.51 -9.01
C TYR A 806 -4.82 22.78 -9.76
N LEU A 807 -4.77 22.72 -11.10
CA LEU A 807 -4.44 23.88 -11.93
C LEU A 807 -5.50 24.98 -11.83
N GLY A 808 -6.76 24.66 -11.54
CA GLY A 808 -7.82 25.64 -11.26
C GLY A 808 -7.74 26.27 -9.87
N SER A 809 -6.95 25.70 -8.95
CA SER A 809 -6.83 26.15 -7.56
C SER A 809 -5.70 27.16 -7.36
N GLU A 810 -5.67 27.79 -6.18
CA GLU A 810 -4.59 28.70 -5.76
C GLU A 810 -3.25 27.99 -5.51
N ALA A 811 -3.25 26.66 -5.37
CA ALA A 811 -2.04 25.88 -5.06
C ALA A 811 -0.94 26.02 -6.14
N PHE A 812 -1.35 26.30 -7.38
CA PHE A 812 -0.46 26.48 -8.53
C PHE A 812 -0.11 27.95 -8.82
N ASP A 813 -0.76 28.92 -8.17
CA ASP A 813 -0.61 30.36 -8.48
C ASP A 813 0.87 30.77 -8.50
N GLY A 814 1.63 30.38 -7.48
CA GLY A 814 3.03 30.78 -7.34
C GLY A 814 3.95 30.24 -8.43
N PHE A 815 3.59 29.14 -9.11
CA PHE A 815 4.33 28.64 -10.29
C PHE A 815 4.08 29.48 -11.55
N CYS A 816 2.96 30.21 -11.61
CA CYS A 816 2.68 31.21 -12.64
C CYS A 816 3.19 32.61 -12.29
N GLY A 817 3.90 32.79 -11.18
CA GLY A 817 4.32 34.12 -10.68
C GLY A 817 3.16 34.95 -10.11
N GLN A 818 2.04 34.31 -9.78
CA GLN A 818 0.86 34.95 -9.18
C GLN A 818 0.74 34.46 -7.73
N GLY A 819 0.36 35.31 -6.76
CA GLY A 819 0.20 34.86 -5.36
C GLY A 819 1.49 34.34 -4.67
N GLN A 820 1.34 33.81 -3.46
CA GLN A 820 2.46 33.35 -2.61
C GLN A 820 2.54 31.81 -2.47
N THR A 821 1.50 31.09 -2.87
CA THR A 821 1.36 29.63 -2.69
C THR A 821 2.08 28.86 -3.80
N LYS A 822 3.03 28.01 -3.43
CA LYS A 822 3.74 27.07 -4.33
C LYS A 822 3.65 25.65 -3.79
N ILE A 823 2.49 25.01 -3.94
CA ILE A 823 2.29 23.63 -3.49
C ILE A 823 2.36 22.72 -4.72
N SER A 824 3.26 21.74 -4.72
CA SER A 824 3.35 20.76 -5.81
C SER A 824 2.06 19.92 -5.89
N PHE A 825 1.75 19.35 -7.06
CA PHE A 825 0.61 18.46 -7.22
C PHE A 825 0.70 17.25 -6.28
N LYS A 826 1.91 16.70 -6.07
CA LYS A 826 2.13 15.64 -5.07
C LYS A 826 1.73 16.09 -3.67
N GLY A 827 2.17 17.29 -3.23
CA GLY A 827 1.80 17.83 -1.92
C GLY A 827 0.31 18.12 -1.80
N TRP A 828 -0.29 18.68 -2.86
CA TRP A 828 -1.72 18.98 -2.92
C TRP A 828 -2.59 17.72 -2.83
N LEU A 829 -2.20 16.64 -3.52
CA LEU A 829 -2.91 15.35 -3.42
C LEU A 829 -2.75 14.68 -2.06
N GLN A 830 -1.65 14.91 -1.34
CA GLN A 830 -1.45 14.36 0.01
C GLN A 830 -2.41 14.99 1.03
N GLN A 831 -2.84 16.23 0.81
CA GLN A 831 -3.86 16.90 1.63
C GLN A 831 -5.28 16.39 1.36
N ARG A 832 -5.46 15.46 0.41
CA ARG A 832 -6.76 14.99 -0.11
C ARG A 832 -6.85 13.46 -0.07
N PRO A 833 -6.96 12.84 1.12
CA PRO A 833 -7.04 11.39 1.27
C PRO A 833 -8.20 10.76 0.51
N GLU A 834 -9.31 11.47 0.31
CA GLU A 834 -10.48 11.02 -0.43
C GLU A 834 -10.17 10.63 -1.89
N ILE A 835 -9.26 11.36 -2.55
CA ILE A 835 -8.82 11.04 -3.92
C ILE A 835 -7.94 9.79 -3.91
N GLN A 836 -7.10 9.60 -2.89
CA GLN A 836 -6.29 8.39 -2.75
C GLN A 836 -7.17 7.16 -2.53
N THR A 837 -8.20 7.26 -1.69
CA THR A 837 -9.15 6.17 -1.44
C THR A 837 -9.92 5.80 -2.71
N MET A 838 -10.35 6.78 -3.52
CA MET A 838 -10.97 6.51 -4.83
C MET A 838 -10.02 5.81 -5.80
N LYS A 839 -8.75 6.20 -5.84
CA LYS A 839 -7.73 5.50 -6.63
C LYS A 839 -7.55 4.04 -6.17
N TRP A 840 -7.54 3.79 -4.86
CA TRP A 840 -7.44 2.43 -4.32
C TRP A 840 -8.68 1.59 -4.62
N SER A 841 -9.89 2.17 -4.57
CA SER A 841 -11.13 1.44 -4.87
C SER A 841 -11.19 0.95 -6.31
N ILE A 842 -10.70 1.72 -7.29
CA ILE A 842 -10.53 1.28 -8.69
C ILE A 842 -9.74 -0.03 -8.78
N ARG A 843 -8.67 -0.17 -7.96
CA ARG A 843 -7.77 -1.33 -8.01
C ARG A 843 -8.30 -2.53 -7.23
N LEU A 844 -9.02 -2.30 -6.13
CA LEU A 844 -9.54 -3.37 -5.29
C LEU A 844 -10.74 -4.07 -5.92
N ARG A 845 -11.66 -3.30 -6.53
CA ARG A 845 -12.89 -3.84 -7.16
C ARG A 845 -13.17 -3.17 -8.50
N PRO A 846 -12.35 -3.43 -9.55
CA PRO A 846 -12.53 -2.79 -10.84
C PRO A 846 -13.89 -3.09 -11.48
N GLY A 847 -14.43 -4.31 -11.29
CA GLY A 847 -15.70 -4.75 -11.88
C GLY A 847 -16.86 -3.78 -11.63
N ARG A 848 -16.98 -3.28 -10.40
CA ARG A 848 -18.04 -2.34 -9.97
C ARG A 848 -18.17 -1.08 -10.83
N PHE A 849 -17.07 -0.63 -11.45
CA PHE A 849 -17.07 0.60 -12.26
C PHE A 849 -17.35 0.34 -13.75
N PHE A 850 -17.31 -0.93 -14.16
CA PHE A 850 -17.48 -1.35 -15.55
C PHE A 850 -18.77 -2.15 -15.77
N THR A 851 -19.42 -2.67 -14.73
CA THR A 851 -20.71 -3.36 -14.88
C THR A 851 -21.78 -2.39 -15.35
N VAL A 852 -22.41 -2.68 -16.50
CA VAL A 852 -23.60 -1.95 -16.95
C VAL A 852 -24.80 -2.51 -16.19
N PRO A 853 -25.61 -1.69 -15.50
CA PRO A 853 -26.85 -2.17 -14.91
C PRO A 853 -27.70 -2.85 -15.98
N HIS A 854 -28.09 -4.11 -15.78
CA HIS A 854 -29.10 -4.72 -16.64
C HIS A 854 -30.38 -3.92 -16.48
N GLU A 855 -30.96 -3.43 -17.59
CA GLU A 855 -32.30 -2.83 -17.60
C GLU A 855 -33.34 -3.91 -17.22
N GLN A 856 -33.45 -4.25 -15.94
CA GLN A 856 -34.71 -4.73 -15.40
C GLN A 856 -35.65 -3.52 -15.41
N LYS A 857 -36.22 -3.21 -16.58
CA LYS A 857 -37.34 -2.29 -16.69
C LYS A 857 -38.38 -2.76 -15.69
N ALA A 858 -38.61 -1.98 -14.64
CA ALA A 858 -39.79 -2.16 -13.82
C ALA A 858 -40.98 -2.23 -14.76
N THR A 859 -41.72 -3.34 -14.75
CA THR A 859 -42.77 -3.67 -15.72
C THR A 859 -44.01 -2.76 -15.60
N TYR A 860 -43.93 -1.69 -14.81
CA TYR A 860 -45.00 -0.73 -14.63
C TYR A 860 -44.64 0.57 -15.36
N PRO A 861 -45.46 1.02 -16.33
CA PRO A 861 -45.27 2.35 -16.89
C PRO A 861 -45.41 3.37 -15.74
N PRO A 862 -44.42 4.26 -15.53
CA PRO A 862 -44.50 5.29 -14.51
C PRO A 862 -45.79 6.12 -14.74
N PRO A 863 -46.60 6.41 -13.69
CA PRO A 863 -47.74 7.30 -13.82
C PRO A 863 -47.31 8.62 -14.45
N GLN A 864 -48.18 9.27 -15.23
CA GLN A 864 -47.87 10.40 -16.11
C GLN A 864 -47.09 11.57 -15.44
N GLY A 865 -47.14 11.68 -14.10
CA GLY A 865 -46.32 12.59 -13.31
C GLY A 865 -44.83 12.22 -13.20
N ASP A 866 -44.47 10.94 -13.13
CA ASP A 866 -43.08 10.46 -12.94
C ASP A 866 -42.19 10.73 -14.17
N VAL A 867 -42.74 10.65 -15.38
CA VAL A 867 -42.02 10.98 -16.63
C VAL A 867 -41.57 12.46 -16.63
N THR A 868 -42.39 13.36 -16.10
CA THR A 868 -42.02 14.78 -15.97
C THR A 868 -40.93 15.00 -14.92
N MET A 869 -40.95 14.23 -13.82
CA MET A 869 -39.96 14.33 -12.74
C MET A 869 -38.58 13.83 -13.18
N GLU A 870 -38.52 12.68 -13.85
CA GLU A 870 -37.26 12.17 -14.41
C GLU A 870 -36.62 13.14 -15.40
N THR A 871 -37.45 13.78 -16.24
CA THR A 871 -36.98 14.75 -17.24
C THR A 871 -36.28 15.94 -16.56
N ILE A 872 -36.81 16.40 -15.43
CA ILE A 872 -36.24 17.50 -14.64
C ILE A 872 -34.94 17.06 -13.98
N VAL A 873 -34.91 15.87 -13.35
CA VAL A 873 -33.68 15.32 -12.75
C VAL A 873 -32.58 15.11 -13.78
N LYS A 874 -32.92 14.68 -15.00
CA LYS A 874 -31.98 14.53 -16.13
C LYS A 874 -31.53 15.88 -16.72
N ALA A 875 -32.29 16.96 -16.51
CA ALA A 875 -31.98 18.31 -16.96
C ALA A 875 -31.19 19.16 -15.94
N ARG A 876 -31.09 18.73 -14.68
CA ARG A 876 -30.34 19.43 -13.61
C ARG A 876 -28.90 19.76 -14.02
N SER A 877 -28.45 20.96 -13.67
CA SER A 877 -27.12 21.49 -14.03
C SER A 877 -26.31 22.00 -12.84
N GLY A 878 -26.72 21.70 -11.61
CA GLY A 878 -25.99 22.08 -10.40
C GLY A 878 -24.62 21.39 -10.28
N SER A 879 -23.73 21.99 -9.49
CA SER A 879 -22.37 21.47 -9.26
C SER A 879 -22.34 20.19 -8.41
N VAL A 880 -23.34 20.02 -7.54
CA VAL A 880 -23.61 18.89 -6.67
C VAL A 880 -24.95 18.24 -7.05
N LEU A 881 -26.02 19.04 -7.10
CA LEU A 881 -27.36 18.63 -7.56
C LEU A 881 -27.42 18.69 -9.09
N GLY A 882 -26.60 17.85 -9.73
CA GLY A 882 -26.47 17.76 -11.18
C GLY A 882 -27.38 16.69 -11.80
N LYS A 883 -27.20 16.44 -13.10
CA LYS A 883 -27.92 15.41 -13.87
C LYS A 883 -27.93 14.08 -13.14
N GLY A 884 -29.12 13.49 -13.00
CA GLY A 884 -29.30 12.19 -12.35
C GLY A 884 -29.23 12.21 -10.83
N SER A 885 -29.03 13.37 -10.19
CA SER A 885 -28.98 13.48 -8.73
C SER A 885 -30.36 13.80 -8.18
N ILE A 886 -30.77 13.14 -7.10
CA ILE A 886 -32.03 13.41 -6.39
C ILE A 886 -31.77 13.77 -4.92
N LEU A 887 -32.72 14.49 -4.33
CA LEU A 887 -32.77 14.76 -2.89
C LEU A 887 -33.85 13.88 -2.28
N LYS A 888 -33.43 12.89 -1.50
CA LYS A 888 -34.32 11.96 -0.81
C LYS A 888 -34.44 12.34 0.66
N MET A 889 -35.65 12.35 1.20
CA MET A 889 -35.88 12.48 2.64
C MET A 889 -35.07 11.42 3.38
N TYR A 890 -34.36 11.83 4.43
CA TYR A 890 -33.41 10.96 5.12
C TYR A 890 -34.11 9.82 5.87
N PHE A 891 -35.35 10.04 6.33
CA PHE A 891 -36.14 9.01 7.01
C PHE A 891 -36.63 7.95 6.02
N PHE A 892 -36.52 6.68 6.43
CA PHE A 892 -36.95 5.54 5.63
C PHE A 892 -37.75 4.51 6.44
N PRO A 893 -38.62 3.72 5.78
CA PRO A 893 -39.33 2.61 6.40
C PRO A 893 -38.36 1.59 7.03
N GLY A 894 -38.59 1.18 8.28
CA GLY A 894 -37.75 0.22 8.99
C GLY A 894 -36.55 0.81 9.75
N GLN A 895 -36.33 2.14 9.71
CA GLN A 895 -35.33 2.79 10.56
C GLN A 895 -35.59 2.48 12.05
N LYS A 896 -34.57 1.97 12.75
CA LYS A 896 -34.66 1.70 14.20
C LYS A 896 -35.04 2.98 14.94
N ARG A 897 -36.11 2.91 15.76
CA ARG A 897 -36.58 4.02 16.62
C ARG A 897 -36.39 3.75 18.11
N SER A 898 -35.90 2.55 18.47
CA SER A 898 -35.60 2.16 19.85
C SER A 898 -34.61 3.14 20.47
N SER A 899 -35.06 3.93 21.43
CA SER A 899 -34.25 4.95 22.09
C SER A 899 -34.31 4.75 23.61
N SER A 900 -33.24 5.06 24.33
CA SER A 900 -33.28 5.16 25.79
C SER A 900 -34.18 6.31 26.24
N VAL A 901 -34.30 7.35 25.40
CA VAL A 901 -35.18 8.51 25.60
C VAL A 901 -35.84 8.83 24.26
N ASN A 902 -37.17 8.90 24.22
CA ASN A 902 -37.91 9.14 22.99
C ASN A 902 -38.09 10.64 22.76
N PHE A 903 -37.57 11.15 21.65
CA PHE A 903 -37.74 12.53 21.20
C PHE A 903 -38.45 12.54 19.84
N ARG A 904 -39.40 13.46 19.66
CA ARG A 904 -40.07 13.60 18.36
C ARG A 904 -39.08 14.18 17.36
N GLY A 905 -38.80 13.44 16.28
CA GLY A 905 -37.87 13.88 15.24
C GLY A 905 -36.39 13.57 15.50
N ALA A 906 -36.02 12.97 16.64
CA ALA A 906 -34.66 12.45 16.88
C ALA A 906 -34.72 10.95 17.20
N PRO A 907 -34.59 10.07 16.19
CA PRO A 907 -34.68 8.63 16.37
C PRO A 907 -33.41 8.02 16.98
N HIS A 908 -33.58 6.88 17.65
CA HIS A 908 -32.50 6.01 18.16
C HIS A 908 -31.49 6.74 19.07
N VAL A 909 -32.00 7.53 20.02
CA VAL A 909 -31.15 8.22 20.99
C VAL A 909 -30.70 7.24 22.07
N ILE A 910 -29.40 7.05 22.22
CA ILE A 910 -28.78 6.11 23.18
C ILE A 910 -27.80 6.88 24.07
N LYS A 911 -27.86 6.59 25.38
CA LYS A 911 -26.88 7.05 26.38
C LYS A 911 -25.99 5.88 26.79
N VAL A 912 -24.68 6.09 26.83
CA VAL A 912 -23.74 5.11 27.39
C VAL A 912 -23.87 5.09 28.91
N ASP A 913 -23.99 3.91 29.49
CA ASP A 913 -24.05 3.77 30.94
C ASP A 913 -22.71 4.17 31.60
N GLY A 914 -22.79 4.93 32.70
CA GLY A 914 -21.61 5.45 33.40
C GLY A 914 -20.78 6.53 32.68
N TYR A 915 -21.13 6.93 31.46
CA TYR A 915 -20.40 7.96 30.69
C TYR A 915 -21.33 9.09 30.22
N PRO A 916 -20.83 10.33 30.06
CA PRO A 916 -21.59 11.45 29.52
C PRO A 916 -21.64 11.43 27.97
N VAL A 917 -21.75 10.24 27.39
CA VAL A 917 -21.68 10.01 25.94
C VAL A 917 -23.03 9.56 25.44
N TYR A 918 -23.52 10.23 24.39
CA TYR A 918 -24.79 9.99 23.74
C TYR A 918 -24.59 9.79 22.24
N SER A 919 -25.51 9.07 21.60
CA SER A 919 -25.62 9.02 20.15
C SER A 919 -27.07 9.14 19.70
N MET A 920 -27.30 9.62 18.50
CA MET A 920 -28.60 9.62 17.84
C MET A 920 -28.49 9.31 16.35
N ALA A 921 -29.58 8.79 15.78
CA ALA A 921 -29.74 8.80 14.33
C ALA A 921 -30.01 10.23 13.84
N THR A 922 -29.97 10.43 12.51
CA THR A 922 -30.17 11.75 11.90
C THR A 922 -31.48 12.41 12.38
N PRO A 923 -31.41 13.57 13.07
CA PRO A 923 -32.59 14.23 13.62
C PRO A 923 -33.16 15.30 12.69
N THR A 924 -34.41 15.73 12.93
CA THR A 924 -34.93 17.04 12.49
C THR A 924 -34.32 18.18 13.33
N ILE A 925 -34.46 19.43 12.89
CA ILE A 925 -33.99 20.59 13.67
C ILE A 925 -34.65 20.64 15.05
N ASP A 926 -35.97 20.44 15.11
CA ASP A 926 -36.71 20.40 16.38
C ASP A 926 -36.27 19.22 17.26
N GLY A 927 -36.08 18.03 16.68
CA GLY A 927 -35.60 16.87 17.42
C GLY A 927 -34.19 17.07 17.99
N ALA A 928 -33.30 17.72 17.24
CA ALA A 928 -31.97 18.09 17.75
C ALA A 928 -32.06 19.10 18.90
N SER A 929 -32.94 20.10 18.77
CA SER A 929 -33.21 21.11 19.80
C SER A 929 -33.75 20.48 21.08
N ASP A 930 -34.66 19.51 20.98
CA ASP A 930 -35.24 18.79 22.11
C ASP A 930 -34.18 17.97 22.87
N VAL A 931 -33.33 17.23 22.13
CA VAL A 931 -32.21 16.46 22.72
C VAL A 931 -31.22 17.39 23.43
N LEU A 932 -30.85 18.50 22.80
CA LEU A 932 -29.93 19.49 23.39
C LEU A 932 -30.54 20.16 24.64
N SER A 933 -31.84 20.43 24.64
CA SER A 933 -32.56 20.97 25.79
C SER A 933 -32.60 19.97 26.95
N TYR A 934 -32.82 18.68 26.65
CA TYR A 934 -32.75 17.60 27.62
C TYR A 934 -31.36 17.48 28.27
N LEU A 935 -30.29 17.70 27.49
CA LEU A 935 -28.91 17.72 28.01
C LEU A 935 -28.57 19.00 28.81
N GLY A 936 -29.50 19.94 28.97
CA GLY A 936 -29.29 21.16 29.74
C GLY A 936 -28.34 22.15 29.07
N SER A 937 -28.22 22.10 27.75
CA SER A 937 -27.31 22.99 27.00
C SER A 937 -27.83 24.40 26.79
N LYS A 938 -29.06 24.70 27.21
CA LYS A 938 -29.66 26.04 27.18
C LYS A 938 -30.16 26.41 28.56
N ASP A 939 -29.77 27.58 29.06
CA ASP A 939 -30.33 28.11 30.29
C ASP A 939 -31.69 28.75 30.02
N THR A 940 -32.76 28.08 30.42
CA THR A 940 -34.13 28.58 30.31
C THR A 940 -34.59 29.35 31.56
N THR A 941 -33.83 29.31 32.65
CA THR A 941 -34.26 29.80 33.97
C THR A 941 -33.46 31.00 34.49
N GLY A 942 -32.34 31.34 33.85
CA GLY A 942 -31.42 32.39 34.33
C GLY A 942 -30.64 31.99 35.59
N ARG A 943 -30.81 30.75 36.09
CA ARG A 943 -30.29 30.28 37.39
C ARG A 943 -29.22 29.19 37.25
N ASN A 944 -29.15 28.50 36.11
CA ASN A 944 -28.25 27.36 35.90
C ASN A 944 -27.21 27.66 34.81
N ILE A 945 -25.98 27.20 35.02
CA ILE A 945 -24.94 27.26 33.99
C ILE A 945 -25.30 26.26 32.88
N ALA A 946 -25.49 26.76 31.66
CA ALA A 946 -25.71 25.94 30.47
C ALA A 946 -24.56 24.94 30.30
N GLN A 947 -24.91 23.67 30.10
CA GLN A 947 -23.93 22.60 29.99
C GLN A 947 -23.37 22.56 28.56
N LYS A 948 -22.05 22.64 28.40
CA LYS A 948 -21.41 22.54 27.07
C LYS A 948 -21.58 21.13 26.50
N VAL A 949 -22.09 21.03 25.27
CA VAL A 949 -22.25 19.76 24.52
C VAL A 949 -21.39 19.79 23.27
N VAL A 950 -20.52 18.79 23.10
CA VAL A 950 -19.77 18.58 21.85
C VAL A 950 -20.57 17.65 20.94
N VAL A 951 -21.02 18.16 19.81
CA VAL A 951 -21.77 17.43 18.79
C VAL A 951 -20.82 16.98 17.69
N THR A 952 -20.62 15.67 17.54
CA THR A 952 -19.77 15.10 16.50
C THR A 952 -20.61 14.35 15.48
N ASP A 953 -20.68 14.87 14.27
CA ASP A 953 -21.41 14.27 13.16
C ASP A 953 -20.50 13.32 12.36
N LEU A 954 -20.84 12.03 12.39
CA LEU A 954 -20.08 10.94 11.78
C LEU A 954 -20.51 10.61 10.35
N ARG A 955 -21.47 11.34 9.78
CA ARG A 955 -22.01 11.03 8.46
C ARG A 955 -20.98 11.39 7.37
N GLU A 956 -20.72 10.45 6.47
CA GLU A 956 -19.95 10.72 5.23
C GLU A 956 -20.83 11.25 4.09
N GLU A 957 -22.16 11.18 4.25
CA GLU A 957 -23.12 11.59 3.24
C GLU A 957 -23.41 13.09 3.32
N VAL A 958 -23.63 13.72 2.18
CA VAL A 958 -24.03 15.12 2.09
C VAL A 958 -25.48 15.25 2.56
N VAL A 959 -25.71 16.07 3.59
CA VAL A 959 -27.03 16.31 4.17
C VAL A 959 -27.42 17.78 4.03
N VAL A 960 -28.69 18.03 3.75
CA VAL A 960 -29.29 19.38 3.76
C VAL A 960 -30.62 19.33 4.51
N TYR A 961 -30.91 20.36 5.29
CA TYR A 961 -32.19 20.53 5.98
C TYR A 961 -33.09 21.44 5.15
N ILE A 962 -34.32 21.00 4.90
CA ILE A 962 -35.34 21.73 4.16
C ILE A 962 -36.61 21.75 5.03
N LYS A 963 -37.08 22.94 5.41
CA LYS A 963 -38.20 23.13 6.38
C LYS A 963 -38.01 22.32 7.66
N GLY A 964 -36.80 22.31 8.19
CA GLY A 964 -36.44 21.58 9.41
C GLY A 964 -36.27 20.06 9.26
N SER A 965 -36.55 19.49 8.08
CA SER A 965 -36.42 18.05 7.80
C SER A 965 -35.13 17.73 7.03
N PRO A 966 -34.41 16.65 7.37
CA PRO A 966 -33.16 16.27 6.70
C PRO A 966 -33.41 15.55 5.37
N PHE A 967 -32.65 15.92 4.34
CA PHE A 967 -32.58 15.31 3.03
C PHE A 967 -31.14 14.91 2.70
N VAL A 968 -30.99 13.84 1.92
CA VAL A 968 -29.70 13.29 1.49
C VAL A 968 -29.61 13.19 -0.01
N LEU A 969 -28.40 13.39 -0.53
CA LEU A 969 -28.12 13.23 -1.96
C LEU A 969 -28.11 11.74 -2.35
N ARG A 970 -28.83 11.41 -3.43
CA ARG A 970 -28.90 10.08 -4.04
C ARG A 970 -28.79 10.18 -5.56
N GLU A 971 -28.60 9.04 -6.21
CA GLU A 971 -28.61 8.94 -7.67
C GLU A 971 -29.94 8.35 -8.13
N LEU A 972 -30.46 8.82 -9.26
CA LEU A 972 -31.76 8.40 -9.82
C LEU A 972 -31.76 6.90 -10.18
N ASP A 973 -30.63 6.37 -10.63
CA ASP A 973 -30.44 4.96 -10.97
C ASP A 973 -30.24 4.06 -9.74
N GLN A 974 -29.91 4.65 -8.58
CA GLN A 974 -29.71 3.94 -7.31
C GLN A 974 -30.29 4.76 -6.14
N PRO A 975 -31.62 4.97 -6.09
CA PRO A 975 -32.22 5.97 -5.20
C PRO A 975 -32.27 5.52 -3.73
N VAL A 976 -32.21 4.20 -3.50
CA VAL A 976 -32.17 3.59 -2.15
C VAL A 976 -30.73 3.47 -1.64
N ASP A 977 -29.77 3.21 -2.52
CA ASP A 977 -28.38 2.97 -2.13
C ASP A 977 -27.75 4.21 -1.50
N THR A 978 -27.05 4.00 -0.38
CA THR A 978 -26.26 5.04 0.26
C THR A 978 -25.20 5.57 -0.72
N LEU A 979 -25.20 6.88 -1.00
CA LEU A 979 -24.16 7.52 -1.81
C LEU A 979 -22.88 7.69 -0.97
N LYS A 980 -22.14 6.59 -0.82
CA LYS A 980 -20.96 6.51 0.05
C LYS A 980 -19.76 7.28 -0.51
N HIS A 981 -19.16 8.15 0.30
CA HIS A 981 -17.89 8.83 0.05
C HIS A 981 -16.82 8.30 1.00
N VAL A 982 -16.59 6.98 0.98
CA VAL A 982 -15.68 6.30 1.92
C VAL A 982 -14.33 7.01 1.99
N GLY A 983 -13.97 7.49 3.18
CA GLY A 983 -12.72 8.19 3.45
C GLY A 983 -12.71 9.71 3.19
N ILE A 984 -13.88 10.32 2.95
CA ILE A 984 -14.02 11.78 2.87
C ILE A 984 -13.71 12.47 4.21
N SER A 985 -13.09 13.65 4.15
CA SER A 985 -12.82 14.47 5.32
C SER A 985 -14.03 15.34 5.69
N GLY A 986 -14.15 15.71 6.97
CA GLY A 986 -15.23 16.57 7.46
C GLY A 986 -15.38 17.89 6.68
N PRO A 987 -14.31 18.70 6.55
CA PRO A 987 -14.36 19.96 5.79
C PRO A 987 -14.76 19.78 4.33
N MET A 988 -14.42 18.64 3.72
CA MET A 988 -14.81 18.34 2.35
C MET A 988 -16.31 18.04 2.23
N VAL A 989 -16.89 17.30 3.18
CA VAL A 989 -18.35 17.08 3.19
C VAL A 989 -19.08 18.42 3.37
N GLU A 990 -18.64 19.25 4.32
CA GLU A 990 -19.23 20.57 4.58
C GLU A 990 -19.17 21.48 3.34
N ASN A 991 -18.06 21.51 2.61
CA ASN A 991 -17.95 22.26 1.35
C ASN A 991 -19.01 21.80 0.32
N ILE A 992 -19.22 20.48 0.19
CA ILE A 992 -20.22 19.93 -0.73
C ILE A 992 -21.64 20.26 -0.25
N GLU A 993 -21.90 20.26 1.06
CA GLU A 993 -23.18 20.67 1.65
C GLU A 993 -23.49 22.15 1.35
N THR A 994 -22.50 23.05 1.47
CA THR A 994 -22.66 24.47 1.11
C THR A 994 -23.02 24.64 -0.37
N ARG A 995 -22.32 23.95 -1.27
CA ARG A 995 -22.59 24.03 -2.71
C ARG A 995 -23.92 23.36 -3.10
N LEU A 996 -24.31 22.30 -2.40
CA LEU A 996 -25.63 21.68 -2.57
C LEU A 996 -26.74 22.69 -2.23
N LYS A 997 -26.58 23.45 -1.15
CA LYS A 997 -27.51 24.53 -0.79
C LYS A 997 -27.58 25.58 -1.91
N GLU A 998 -26.45 26.03 -2.46
CA GLU A 998 -26.43 26.99 -3.57
C GLU A 998 -27.16 26.47 -4.83
N ASP A 999 -26.95 25.20 -5.18
CA ASP A 999 -27.65 24.56 -6.30
C ASP A 999 -29.16 24.51 -6.05
N ILE A 1000 -29.59 24.14 -4.83
CA ILE A 1000 -31.00 24.09 -4.44
C ILE A 1000 -31.64 25.48 -4.59
N LEU A 1001 -31.01 26.51 -4.02
CA LEU A 1001 -31.53 27.88 -4.09
C LEU A 1001 -31.61 28.39 -5.54
N SER A 1002 -30.66 27.99 -6.38
CA SER A 1002 -30.67 28.32 -7.82
C SER A 1002 -31.80 27.61 -8.57
N GLU A 1003 -32.02 26.31 -8.31
CA GLU A 1003 -33.12 25.52 -8.90
C GLU A 1003 -34.48 26.07 -8.45
N VAL A 1004 -34.65 26.40 -7.17
CA VAL A 1004 -35.85 27.04 -6.60
C VAL A 1004 -36.14 28.37 -7.30
N LYS A 1005 -35.12 29.21 -7.48
CA LYS A 1005 -35.26 30.50 -8.19
C LYS A 1005 -35.69 30.28 -9.65
N GLN A 1006 -35.14 29.28 -10.33
CA GLN A 1006 -35.45 28.96 -11.73
C GLN A 1006 -36.86 28.40 -11.91
N LEU A 1007 -37.35 27.61 -10.96
CA LEU A 1007 -38.65 26.92 -11.03
C LEU A 1007 -39.79 27.65 -10.29
N GLY A 1008 -39.61 28.93 -9.97
CA GLY A 1008 -40.65 29.77 -9.38
C GLY A 1008 -40.98 29.40 -7.93
N GLY A 1009 -39.96 29.14 -7.11
CA GLY A 1009 -40.10 28.85 -5.68
C GLY A 1009 -40.38 27.39 -5.35
N ARG A 1010 -40.35 26.46 -6.32
CA ARG A 1010 -40.64 25.04 -6.11
C ARG A 1010 -39.40 24.17 -6.29
N LEU A 1011 -39.29 23.11 -5.49
CA LEU A 1011 -38.21 22.13 -5.54
C LEU A 1011 -38.79 20.71 -5.64
N LEU A 1012 -38.17 19.86 -6.46
CA LEU A 1012 -38.51 18.44 -6.56
C LEU A 1012 -37.72 17.63 -5.53
N LEU A 1013 -38.45 17.11 -4.54
CA LEU A 1013 -37.96 16.26 -3.45
C LEU A 1013 -38.44 14.83 -3.63
N HIS A 1014 -37.80 13.88 -2.96
CA HIS A 1014 -38.15 12.47 -3.04
C HIS A 1014 -38.30 11.86 -1.65
N GLN A 1015 -39.14 10.84 -1.51
CA GLN A 1015 -39.30 10.07 -0.28
C GLN A 1015 -39.50 8.59 -0.58
N GLU A 1016 -39.15 7.74 0.38
CA GLU A 1016 -39.48 6.32 0.30
C GLU A 1016 -40.87 6.06 0.87
N GLU A 1017 -41.72 5.46 0.04
CA GLU A 1017 -43.02 4.95 0.45
C GLU A 1017 -42.96 3.43 0.53
N PHE A 1018 -43.36 2.89 1.68
CA PHE A 1018 -43.51 1.47 1.88
C PHE A 1018 -44.93 1.06 1.55
N ASN A 1019 -45.08 0.21 0.54
CA ASN A 1019 -46.36 -0.39 0.22
C ASN A 1019 -46.55 -1.66 1.07
N ALA A 1020 -47.39 -1.57 2.10
CA ALA A 1020 -47.71 -2.69 2.98
C ALA A 1020 -48.35 -3.89 2.25
N ALA A 1021 -48.99 -3.69 1.10
CA ALA A 1021 -49.63 -4.76 0.33
C ALA A 1021 -48.63 -5.57 -0.51
N THR A 1022 -47.58 -4.93 -1.03
CA THR A 1022 -46.53 -5.62 -1.82
C THR A 1022 -45.28 -5.93 -1.01
N ASN A 1023 -45.16 -5.40 0.22
CA ASN A 1023 -43.95 -5.43 1.04
C ASN A 1023 -42.72 -4.86 0.30
N GLN A 1024 -42.94 -3.91 -0.62
CA GLN A 1024 -41.91 -3.26 -1.42
C GLN A 1024 -41.84 -1.76 -1.07
N CYS A 1025 -40.62 -1.22 -1.06
CA CYS A 1025 -40.38 0.22 -0.99
C CYS A 1025 -40.22 0.78 -2.40
N SER A 1026 -40.87 1.91 -2.67
CA SER A 1026 -40.66 2.71 -3.89
C SER A 1026 -40.25 4.13 -3.53
N VAL A 1027 -39.43 4.75 -4.37
CA VAL A 1027 -39.03 6.16 -4.20
C VAL A 1027 -39.94 7.01 -5.07
N VAL A 1028 -40.70 7.92 -4.46
CA VAL A 1028 -41.64 8.82 -5.15
C VAL A 1028 -41.15 10.26 -5.08
N GLY A 1029 -41.36 11.02 -6.15
CA GLY A 1029 -41.08 12.45 -6.20
C GLY A 1029 -42.30 13.30 -5.82
N TYR A 1030 -42.08 14.43 -5.15
CA TYR A 1030 -43.11 15.40 -4.83
C TYR A 1030 -42.57 16.82 -4.87
N TRP A 1031 -43.46 17.78 -5.14
CA TRP A 1031 -43.13 19.20 -5.24
C TRP A 1031 -43.39 19.93 -3.93
N GLU A 1032 -42.41 20.71 -3.49
CA GLU A 1032 -42.52 21.51 -2.28
C GLU A 1032 -42.18 22.98 -2.60
N HIS A 1033 -42.91 23.93 -2.01
CA HIS A 1033 -42.57 25.35 -2.09
C HIS A 1033 -41.52 25.70 -1.05
N ILE A 1034 -40.39 26.26 -1.45
CA ILE A 1034 -39.20 26.47 -0.61
C ILE A 1034 -38.79 27.95 -0.64
N ASP A 1035 -38.69 28.55 0.54
CA ASP A 1035 -38.13 29.88 0.73
C ASP A 1035 -36.62 29.83 1.00
N LEU A 1036 -35.93 30.98 0.88
CA LEU A 1036 -34.47 31.04 1.08
C LEU A 1036 -34.04 30.62 2.50
N GLU A 1037 -34.88 30.89 3.50
CA GLU A 1037 -34.63 30.55 4.91
C GLU A 1037 -34.93 29.09 5.25
N ASP A 1038 -35.63 28.36 4.38
CA ASP A 1038 -36.00 26.97 4.60
C ASP A 1038 -34.82 26.00 4.43
N VAL A 1039 -33.74 26.42 3.76
CA VAL A 1039 -32.62 25.56 3.37
C VAL A 1039 -31.38 25.83 4.22
N MET A 1040 -30.96 24.83 5.00
CA MET A 1040 -29.79 24.94 5.89
C MET A 1040 -28.87 23.73 5.76
N THR A 1041 -27.56 23.95 5.83
CA THR A 1041 -26.57 22.88 6.05
C THR A 1041 -26.56 22.46 7.52
N PRO A 1042 -26.07 21.25 7.87
CA PRO A 1042 -25.88 20.85 9.25
C PRO A 1042 -25.07 21.86 10.08
N ALA A 1043 -23.99 22.41 9.52
CA ALA A 1043 -23.18 23.43 10.20
C ALA A 1043 -23.99 24.70 10.50
N GLU A 1044 -24.82 25.16 9.57
CA GLU A 1044 -25.74 26.29 9.79
C GLU A 1044 -26.81 25.97 10.83
N VAL A 1045 -27.38 24.75 10.83
CA VAL A 1045 -28.37 24.32 11.83
C VAL A 1045 -27.78 24.45 13.25
N TYR A 1046 -26.59 23.90 13.48
CA TYR A 1046 -25.95 23.98 14.79
C TYR A 1046 -25.41 25.38 15.11
N SER A 1047 -25.02 26.18 14.11
CA SER A 1047 -24.72 27.60 14.34
C SER A 1047 -25.96 28.37 14.81
N THR A 1048 -27.11 28.20 14.14
CA THR A 1048 -28.37 28.85 14.52
C THR A 1048 -28.86 28.39 15.88
N LEU A 1049 -28.68 27.11 16.24
CA LEU A 1049 -28.97 26.65 17.59
C LEU A 1049 -28.05 27.33 18.61
N ARG A 1050 -26.76 27.48 18.33
CA ARG A 1050 -25.86 28.25 19.20
C ARG A 1050 -26.35 29.69 19.38
N ASP A 1051 -26.77 30.35 18.29
CA ASP A 1051 -27.30 31.71 18.32
C ASP A 1051 -28.64 31.82 19.10
N LYS A 1052 -29.41 30.72 19.18
CA LYS A 1052 -30.61 30.59 20.03
C LYS A 1052 -30.30 30.33 21.51
N GLY A 1053 -29.03 30.40 21.92
CA GLY A 1053 -28.56 30.28 23.31
C GLY A 1053 -28.15 28.87 23.75
N TYR A 1054 -27.99 27.92 22.81
CA TYR A 1054 -27.48 26.58 23.13
C TYR A 1054 -25.94 26.60 23.22
N CYS A 1055 -25.39 26.11 24.33
CA CYS A 1055 -23.94 25.98 24.56
C CYS A 1055 -23.41 24.71 23.87
N ILE A 1056 -23.10 24.82 22.58
CA ILE A 1056 -22.70 23.67 21.75
C ILE A 1056 -21.46 23.96 20.90
N GLU A 1057 -20.71 22.90 20.63
CA GLU A 1057 -19.61 22.88 19.66
C GLU A 1057 -19.84 21.76 18.66
N TYR A 1058 -19.91 22.09 17.37
CA TYR A 1058 -20.19 21.12 16.30
C TYR A 1058 -18.92 20.78 15.51
N LYS A 1059 -18.71 19.49 15.23
CA LYS A 1059 -17.61 18.97 14.40
C LYS A 1059 -18.11 17.88 13.46
N ARG A 1060 -17.64 17.89 12.21
CA ARG A 1060 -17.87 16.81 11.22
C ARG A 1060 -16.67 15.88 11.16
N ILE A 1061 -16.84 14.61 11.54
CA ILE A 1061 -15.78 13.57 11.51
C ILE A 1061 -16.33 12.28 10.88
N PRO A 1062 -16.35 12.16 9.54
CA PRO A 1062 -16.95 11.01 8.85
C PRO A 1062 -16.38 9.64 9.28
N LEU A 1063 -17.22 8.77 9.80
CA LEU A 1063 -16.85 7.43 10.29
C LEU A 1063 -18.00 6.43 10.12
N THR A 1064 -17.86 5.54 9.13
CA THR A 1064 -18.85 4.51 8.79
C THR A 1064 -18.34 3.10 9.12
N ARG A 1065 -19.22 2.09 9.09
CA ARG A 1065 -18.90 0.68 9.39
C ARG A 1065 -18.07 0.03 8.25
N GLU A 1066 -18.32 0.47 7.02
CA GLU A 1066 -17.74 -0.06 5.78
C GLU A 1066 -16.37 0.53 5.48
N ARG A 1067 -16.10 1.73 5.99
CA ARG A 1067 -14.76 2.33 5.98
C ARG A 1067 -13.82 1.46 6.81
N GLU A 1068 -12.62 1.23 6.29
CA GLU A 1068 -11.54 0.63 7.05
C GLU A 1068 -11.11 1.60 8.16
N ALA A 1069 -11.12 1.15 9.41
CA ALA A 1069 -10.67 1.97 10.53
C ALA A 1069 -9.17 2.25 10.41
N LEU A 1070 -8.77 3.48 10.71
CA LEU A 1070 -7.37 3.92 10.72
C LEU A 1070 -6.99 4.47 12.10
N ALA A 1071 -5.70 4.45 12.43
CA ALA A 1071 -5.20 5.09 13.65
C ALA A 1071 -5.53 6.59 13.70
N ALA A 1072 -5.54 7.27 12.55
CA ALA A 1072 -5.90 8.70 12.46
C ALA A 1072 -7.37 8.98 12.81
N ASP A 1073 -8.25 7.99 12.70
CA ASP A 1073 -9.65 8.15 13.13
C ASP A 1073 -9.76 8.24 14.64
N VAL A 1074 -8.92 7.48 15.36
CA VAL A 1074 -8.82 7.55 16.82
C VAL A 1074 -8.30 8.92 17.25
N ASP A 1075 -7.25 9.43 16.59
CA ASP A 1075 -6.74 10.79 16.84
C ASP A 1075 -7.81 11.86 16.59
N ALA A 1076 -8.59 11.75 15.52
CA ALA A 1076 -9.64 12.71 15.19
C ALA A 1076 -10.74 12.73 16.26
N ILE A 1077 -11.24 11.57 16.68
CA ILE A 1077 -12.25 11.48 17.75
C ILE A 1077 -11.65 11.94 19.09
N GLN A 1078 -10.42 11.57 19.42
CA GLN A 1078 -9.77 12.00 20.65
C GLN A 1078 -9.57 13.53 20.69
N SER A 1079 -9.23 14.16 19.58
CA SER A 1079 -9.09 15.62 19.47
C SER A 1079 -10.42 16.39 19.62
N SER A 1080 -11.55 15.68 19.56
CA SER A 1080 -12.87 16.27 19.82
C SER A 1080 -13.22 16.34 21.31
N ILE A 1081 -12.49 15.61 22.17
CA ILE A 1081 -12.68 15.64 23.61
C ILE A 1081 -12.24 17.01 24.14
N ASP A 1082 -13.10 17.64 24.92
CA ASP A 1082 -12.88 18.95 25.50
C ASP A 1082 -13.18 18.89 26.99
N GLU A 1083 -12.18 19.21 27.82
CA GLU A 1083 -12.29 19.17 29.28
C GLU A 1083 -13.42 20.06 29.84
N SER A 1084 -13.80 21.11 29.10
CA SER A 1084 -14.92 22.00 29.45
C SER A 1084 -16.29 21.45 29.06
N ALA A 1085 -16.35 20.41 28.23
CA ALA A 1085 -17.59 19.80 27.78
C ALA A 1085 -18.18 18.86 28.83
N ARG A 1086 -19.47 19.04 29.14
CA ARG A 1086 -20.18 18.13 30.04
C ARG A 1086 -20.65 16.87 29.34
N TYR A 1087 -21.08 16.97 28.08
CA TYR A 1087 -21.66 15.87 27.31
C TYR A 1087 -21.10 15.80 25.88
N TYR A 1088 -21.04 14.57 25.35
CA TYR A 1088 -20.61 14.27 23.99
C TYR A 1088 -21.76 13.61 23.24
N LEU A 1089 -22.17 14.16 22.09
CA LEU A 1089 -23.31 13.69 21.30
C LEU A 1089 -22.87 13.32 19.89
N PHE A 1090 -22.99 12.06 19.51
CA PHE A 1090 -22.65 11.56 18.18
C PHE A 1090 -23.88 11.46 17.26
N ILE A 1091 -23.75 11.90 16.02
CA ILE A 1091 -24.79 11.77 14.98
C ILE A 1091 -24.32 10.80 13.92
N SER A 1092 -25.17 9.86 13.53
CA SER A 1092 -24.89 8.94 12.42
C SER A 1092 -26.15 8.67 11.58
N HIS A 1093 -25.99 7.92 10.48
CA HIS A 1093 -27.09 7.55 9.59
C HIS A 1093 -28.25 6.90 10.37
N THR A 1094 -27.98 5.83 11.10
CA THR A 1094 -28.98 5.01 11.82
C THR A 1094 -28.90 5.12 13.34
N GLY A 1095 -27.89 5.79 13.90
CA GLY A 1095 -27.62 5.73 15.34
C GLY A 1095 -27.06 4.38 15.80
N TYR A 1096 -26.71 3.48 14.86
CA TYR A 1096 -26.28 2.11 15.14
C TYR A 1096 -25.07 1.69 14.28
N GLY A 1097 -24.18 0.85 14.82
CA GLY A 1097 -23.01 0.29 14.12
C GLY A 1097 -21.76 1.12 14.33
N GLY A 1098 -21.28 1.82 13.28
CA GLY A 1098 -20.00 2.55 13.32
C GLY A 1098 -19.89 3.63 14.41
N VAL A 1099 -21.03 4.18 14.85
CA VAL A 1099 -21.09 5.15 15.94
C VAL A 1099 -20.66 4.57 17.30
N ALA A 1100 -20.91 3.28 17.57
CA ALA A 1100 -20.46 2.63 18.81
C ALA A 1100 -18.94 2.63 18.95
N TYR A 1101 -18.21 2.54 17.83
CA TYR A 1101 -16.75 2.62 17.83
C TYR A 1101 -16.25 4.02 18.22
N ALA A 1102 -16.87 5.10 17.71
CA ALA A 1102 -16.55 6.46 18.13
C ALA A 1102 -16.87 6.70 19.62
N MET A 1103 -18.03 6.21 20.07
CA MET A 1103 -18.44 6.29 21.48
C MET A 1103 -17.43 5.57 22.38
N ALA A 1104 -16.98 4.38 21.98
CA ALA A 1104 -15.99 3.61 22.73
C ALA A 1104 -14.64 4.33 22.84
N ILE A 1105 -14.16 4.96 21.75
CA ILE A 1105 -12.94 5.79 21.78
C ILE A 1105 -13.08 6.92 22.82
N THR A 1106 -14.18 7.67 22.79
CA THR A 1106 -14.43 8.75 23.75
C THR A 1106 -14.54 8.23 25.19
N CYS A 1107 -15.22 7.11 25.42
CA CYS A 1107 -15.32 6.52 26.76
C CYS A 1107 -13.96 6.11 27.31
N LEU A 1108 -13.10 5.50 26.48
CA LEU A 1108 -11.74 5.13 26.86
C LEU A 1108 -10.89 6.36 27.16
N GLY A 1109 -10.99 7.41 26.34
CA GLY A 1109 -10.32 8.70 26.57
C GLY A 1109 -10.73 9.34 27.90
N LEU A 1110 -12.03 9.49 28.16
CA LEU A 1110 -12.54 10.07 29.41
C LEU A 1110 -12.18 9.25 30.66
N SER A 1111 -12.08 7.92 30.52
CA SER A 1111 -11.69 7.05 31.63
C SER A 1111 -10.19 7.11 31.98
N ALA A 1112 -9.34 7.62 31.09
CA ALA A 1112 -7.93 7.83 31.38
C ALA A 1112 -7.73 8.96 32.41
N ASP A 1113 -8.52 10.02 32.31
CA ASP A 1113 -8.42 11.18 33.23
C ASP A 1113 -9.00 10.88 34.62
N ALA A 1114 -10.01 9.99 34.70
CA ALA A 1114 -10.70 9.69 35.95
C ALA A 1114 -9.94 8.76 36.91
N LYS A 1115 -8.81 8.15 36.50
CA LYS A 1115 -8.13 7.13 37.30
C LYS A 1115 -6.60 7.27 37.31
N PHE A 1116 -6.13 8.11 38.23
CA PHE A 1116 -4.85 7.90 38.93
C PHE A 1116 -4.96 8.05 40.47
N VAL A 1117 -6.18 8.04 41.04
CA VAL A 1117 -6.39 8.22 42.51
C VAL A 1117 -6.97 6.98 43.21
N MET A 1118 -7.29 5.89 42.50
CA MET A 1118 -7.67 4.64 43.15
C MET A 1118 -7.01 3.46 42.45
N GLU A 1119 -5.89 2.99 43.02
CA GLU A 1119 -5.48 1.56 43.13
C GLU A 1119 -3.96 1.47 43.35
N GLU A 1120 -3.51 1.76 44.57
CA GLU A 1120 -2.34 1.09 45.18
C GLU A 1120 -2.78 -0.12 46.03
N THR A 1121 -4.06 -0.47 46.02
CA THR A 1121 -4.64 -1.55 46.82
C THR A 1121 -5.69 -2.31 46.00
N ALA A 1122 -5.24 -3.06 45.00
CA ALA A 1122 -5.99 -4.17 44.46
C ALA A 1122 -5.06 -5.39 44.44
N GLU A 1123 -4.94 -6.04 45.59
CA GLU A 1123 -4.52 -7.42 45.67
C GLU A 1123 -5.36 -8.23 44.66
N THR A 1124 -4.67 -9.03 43.87
CA THR A 1124 -5.18 -9.83 42.77
C THR A 1124 -6.25 -10.83 43.22
N HIS A 1125 -7.51 -10.40 43.25
CA HIS A 1125 -8.66 -11.31 43.32
C HIS A 1125 -8.91 -11.96 41.96
N PHE A 1126 -8.03 -12.87 41.55
CA PHE A 1126 -8.40 -13.90 40.57
C PHE A 1126 -9.25 -14.95 41.28
N VAL A 1127 -10.57 -14.76 41.27
CA VAL A 1127 -11.52 -15.83 41.62
C VAL A 1127 -11.44 -16.87 40.52
N SER A 1128 -10.66 -17.92 40.79
CA SER A 1128 -10.69 -19.16 40.01
C SER A 1128 -12.10 -19.74 40.10
N THR A 1129 -12.88 -19.60 39.04
CA THR A 1129 -14.18 -20.26 38.90
C THR A 1129 -13.93 -21.74 38.68
N SER A 1130 -13.66 -22.46 39.76
CA SER A 1130 -13.54 -23.91 39.81
C SER A 1130 -14.91 -24.59 39.74
N LEU A 1131 -15.65 -24.36 38.66
CA LEU A 1131 -16.95 -25.01 38.39
C LEU A 1131 -17.10 -25.24 36.88
N ALA A 1132 -16.27 -26.11 36.30
CA ALA A 1132 -16.48 -26.63 34.95
C ALA A 1132 -16.19 -28.13 34.88
N LYS A 1133 -17.05 -28.92 35.53
CA LYS A 1133 -17.20 -30.35 35.24
C LYS A 1133 -17.63 -30.52 33.78
N ASN A 1134 -16.87 -31.29 33.00
CA ASN A 1134 -17.22 -31.91 31.72
C ASN A 1134 -18.10 -31.09 30.75
N VAL A 1135 -17.63 -29.91 30.34
CA VAL A 1135 -18.18 -29.19 29.18
C VAL A 1135 -17.42 -29.60 27.91
N SER A 1136 -18.14 -29.94 26.84
CA SER A 1136 -17.60 -30.33 25.53
C SER A 1136 -16.61 -29.29 24.96
N ILE A 1137 -15.56 -29.76 24.27
CA ILE A 1137 -14.51 -28.92 23.67
C ILE A 1137 -15.10 -27.85 22.74
N LYS A 1138 -16.14 -28.17 21.96
CA LYS A 1138 -16.82 -27.19 21.09
C LYS A 1138 -17.41 -26.02 21.88
N THR A 1139 -18.05 -26.30 23.01
CA THR A 1139 -18.67 -25.28 23.86
C THR A 1139 -17.61 -24.40 24.54
N LYS A 1140 -16.46 -24.96 24.92
CA LYS A 1140 -15.32 -24.17 25.46
C LYS A 1140 -14.78 -23.18 24.42
N THR A 1141 -14.64 -23.60 23.16
CA THR A 1141 -14.18 -22.73 22.06
C THR A 1141 -15.15 -21.58 21.81
N ASP A 1142 -16.46 -21.86 21.73
CA ASP A 1142 -17.48 -20.82 21.52
C ASP A 1142 -17.51 -19.78 22.64
N ILE A 1143 -17.33 -20.21 23.90
CA ILE A 1143 -17.25 -19.30 25.06
C ILE A 1143 -16.00 -18.41 24.95
N ALA A 1144 -14.84 -18.98 24.63
CA ALA A 1144 -13.60 -18.22 24.47
C ALA A 1144 -13.72 -17.17 23.35
N LEU A 1145 -14.35 -17.53 22.22
CA LEU A 1145 -14.57 -16.62 21.11
C LEU A 1145 -15.54 -15.48 21.46
N LYS A 1146 -16.62 -15.77 22.20
CA LYS A 1146 -17.51 -14.73 22.74
C LYS A 1146 -16.78 -13.78 23.69
N GLN A 1147 -15.79 -14.27 24.42
CA GLN A 1147 -14.91 -13.44 25.26
C GLN A 1147 -13.87 -12.64 24.43
N GLY A 1148 -13.80 -12.81 23.11
CA GLY A 1148 -12.85 -12.11 22.26
C GLY A 1148 -11.43 -12.72 22.27
N ASP A 1149 -11.27 -13.96 22.74
CA ASP A 1149 -9.99 -14.68 22.77
C ASP A 1149 -9.61 -15.23 21.37
N TYR A 1150 -9.65 -14.36 20.37
CA TYR A 1150 -9.17 -14.64 19.01
C TYR A 1150 -7.64 -14.74 19.03
N ARG A 1151 -7.04 -15.65 18.25
CA ARG A 1151 -5.58 -15.87 18.26
C ARG A 1151 -4.80 -14.57 18.06
N ASP A 1152 -5.20 -13.78 17.08
CA ASP A 1152 -4.50 -12.55 16.72
C ASP A 1152 -4.67 -11.45 17.80
N ILE A 1153 -5.80 -11.46 18.54
CA ILE A 1153 -6.01 -10.58 19.71
C ILE A 1153 -5.16 -11.04 20.91
N LEU A 1154 -5.03 -12.35 21.14
CA LEU A 1154 -4.15 -12.85 22.18
C LEU A 1154 -2.68 -12.51 21.88
N ASN A 1155 -2.25 -12.62 20.61
CA ASN A 1155 -0.93 -12.18 20.17
C ASN A 1155 -0.73 -10.67 20.41
N LEU A 1156 -1.73 -9.85 20.10
CA LEU A 1156 -1.71 -8.42 20.41
C LEU A 1156 -1.51 -8.17 21.91
N THR A 1157 -2.28 -8.82 22.77
CA THR A 1157 -2.23 -8.56 24.22
C THR A 1157 -0.87 -8.88 24.84
N ARG A 1158 -0.11 -9.85 24.29
CA ARG A 1158 1.24 -10.17 24.78
C ARG A 1158 2.25 -9.08 24.46
N VAL A 1159 2.14 -8.48 23.26
CA VAL A 1159 3.03 -7.41 22.78
C VAL A 1159 2.74 -6.06 23.45
N LEU A 1160 1.52 -5.85 23.93
CA LEU A 1160 1.12 -4.62 24.61
C LEU A 1160 1.46 -4.63 26.10
N VAL A 1161 1.99 -3.51 26.59
CA VAL A 1161 2.10 -3.25 28.03
C VAL A 1161 0.68 -3.15 28.60
N HIS A 1162 0.43 -3.87 29.71
CA HIS A 1162 -0.91 -4.03 30.29
C HIS A 1162 -1.96 -4.62 29.32
N GLY A 1163 -1.56 -5.38 28.29
CA GLY A 1163 -2.45 -5.86 27.25
C GLY A 1163 -3.74 -6.57 27.73
N PRO A 1164 -3.68 -7.56 28.64
CA PRO A 1164 -4.89 -8.18 29.18
C PRO A 1164 -5.83 -7.20 29.89
N LYS A 1165 -5.29 -6.29 30.71
CA LYS A 1165 -6.08 -5.23 31.38
C LYS A 1165 -6.71 -4.28 30.36
N SER A 1166 -5.95 -3.85 29.34
CA SER A 1166 -6.48 -3.02 28.25
C SER A 1166 -7.63 -3.71 27.51
N LYS A 1167 -7.53 -5.02 27.27
CA LYS A 1167 -8.61 -5.80 26.63
C LYS A 1167 -9.86 -5.85 27.51
N GLU A 1168 -9.72 -6.17 28.80
CA GLU A 1168 -10.84 -6.26 29.75
C GLU A 1168 -11.60 -4.93 29.88
N GLU A 1169 -10.89 -3.81 29.96
CA GLU A 1169 -11.52 -2.48 30.03
C GLU A 1169 -12.23 -2.12 28.71
N VAL A 1170 -11.65 -2.48 27.57
CA VAL A 1170 -12.28 -2.31 26.25
C VAL A 1170 -13.54 -3.16 26.14
N ASP A 1171 -13.50 -4.40 26.60
CA ASP A 1171 -14.67 -5.29 26.62
C ASP A 1171 -15.81 -4.68 27.43
N THR A 1172 -15.50 -4.14 28.61
CA THR A 1172 -16.47 -3.44 29.47
C THR A 1172 -17.07 -2.21 28.78
N VAL A 1173 -16.27 -1.43 28.06
CA VAL A 1173 -16.76 -0.25 27.32
C VAL A 1173 -17.63 -0.67 26.13
N ILE A 1174 -17.27 -1.72 25.40
CA ILE A 1174 -18.08 -2.26 24.30
C ILE A 1174 -19.46 -2.70 24.83
N ASP A 1175 -19.52 -3.37 25.97
CA ASP A 1175 -20.77 -3.79 26.60
C ASP A 1175 -21.68 -2.60 26.93
N ARG A 1176 -21.10 -1.51 27.44
CA ARG A 1176 -21.82 -0.26 27.74
C ARG A 1176 -22.30 0.47 26.47
N CYS A 1177 -21.61 0.29 25.34
CA CYS A 1177 -21.99 0.88 24.05
C CYS A 1177 -22.98 0.02 23.24
N SER A 1178 -23.37 -1.17 23.73
CA SER A 1178 -24.21 -2.16 23.03
C SER A 1178 -25.49 -1.60 22.41
N GLY A 1179 -26.15 -0.63 23.05
CA GLY A 1179 -27.35 0.03 22.52
C GLY A 1179 -27.12 0.74 21.17
N ALA A 1180 -25.90 1.18 20.89
CA ALA A 1180 -25.48 1.78 19.63
C ALA A 1180 -24.76 0.80 18.70
N GLY A 1181 -24.52 -0.44 19.12
CA GLY A 1181 -23.79 -1.47 18.37
C GLY A 1181 -22.81 -2.23 19.25
N HIS A 1182 -22.62 -3.52 18.97
CA HIS A 1182 -21.77 -4.39 19.77
C HIS A 1182 -20.69 -5.06 18.90
N LEU A 1183 -19.46 -4.52 18.95
CA LEU A 1183 -18.40 -4.89 18.02
C LEU A 1183 -18.01 -6.38 18.08
N ARG A 1184 -18.04 -7.00 19.27
CA ARG A 1184 -17.74 -8.43 19.41
C ARG A 1184 -18.85 -9.32 18.86
N GLU A 1185 -20.11 -8.85 18.88
CA GLU A 1185 -21.23 -9.59 18.27
C GLU A 1185 -21.17 -9.47 16.75
N ASP A 1186 -20.78 -8.30 16.23
CA ASP A 1186 -20.51 -8.09 14.81
C ASP A 1186 -19.45 -9.08 14.29
N ILE A 1187 -18.32 -9.23 14.99
CA ILE A 1187 -17.26 -10.18 14.64
C ILE A 1187 -17.81 -11.62 14.61
N MET A 1188 -18.57 -12.01 15.63
CA MET A 1188 -19.19 -13.35 15.71
C MET A 1188 -20.22 -13.58 14.62
N HIS A 1189 -21.02 -12.56 14.27
CA HIS A 1189 -22.00 -12.63 13.20
C HIS A 1189 -21.35 -12.89 11.84
N TYR A 1190 -20.31 -12.12 11.47
CA TYR A 1190 -19.60 -12.33 10.22
C TYR A 1190 -18.87 -13.66 10.17
N ARG A 1191 -18.32 -14.12 11.30
CA ARG A 1191 -17.70 -15.45 11.39
C ARG A 1191 -18.71 -16.55 11.12
N LYS A 1192 -19.88 -16.49 11.76
CA LYS A 1192 -20.93 -17.49 11.56
C LYS A 1192 -21.46 -17.47 10.12
N ALA A 1193 -21.67 -16.28 9.56
CA ALA A 1193 -22.08 -16.14 8.16
C ALA A 1193 -21.06 -16.75 7.19
N LEU A 1194 -19.75 -16.57 7.43
CA LEU A 1194 -18.69 -17.21 6.63
C LEU A 1194 -18.66 -18.74 6.78
N GLN A 1195 -19.04 -19.29 7.94
CA GLN A 1195 -19.16 -20.74 8.13
C GLN A 1195 -20.41 -21.30 7.44
N ASP A 1196 -21.48 -20.51 7.36
CA ASP A 1196 -22.75 -20.89 6.74
C ASP A 1196 -22.74 -20.77 5.20
N CYS A 1197 -21.84 -19.97 4.59
CA CYS A 1197 -21.64 -19.93 3.14
C CYS A 1197 -21.16 -21.30 2.62
N SER A 1198 -22.00 -22.01 1.84
CA SER A 1198 -21.61 -23.26 1.17
C SER A 1198 -20.60 -23.00 0.06
N HIS A 1199 -19.58 -23.85 -0.05
CA HIS A 1199 -18.69 -23.92 -1.23
C HIS A 1199 -19.42 -24.60 -2.39
N ASP A 1200 -20.45 -23.96 -2.92
CA ASP A 1200 -20.99 -24.32 -4.23
C ASP A 1200 -20.37 -23.34 -5.26
N ASP A 1201 -19.81 -23.89 -6.35
CA ASP A 1201 -18.96 -23.22 -7.36
C ASP A 1201 -19.69 -22.17 -8.24
N ASP A 1202 -20.54 -21.32 -7.65
CA ASP A 1202 -21.15 -20.18 -8.34
C ASP A 1202 -20.32 -18.90 -8.10
N ASP A 1203 -20.01 -18.17 -9.18
CA ASP A 1203 -19.26 -16.89 -9.15
C ASP A 1203 -19.86 -15.85 -8.16
N ASP A 1204 -21.17 -15.94 -7.87
CA ASP A 1204 -21.85 -15.08 -6.90
C ASP A 1204 -21.46 -15.39 -5.44
N CYS A 1205 -21.11 -16.66 -5.13
CA CYS A 1205 -20.66 -17.07 -3.80
C CYS A 1205 -19.30 -16.45 -3.43
N ASP A 1206 -18.41 -16.29 -4.42
CA ASP A 1206 -17.09 -15.67 -4.25
C ASP A 1206 -17.21 -14.19 -3.85
N GLU A 1207 -18.20 -13.47 -4.39
CA GLU A 1207 -18.44 -12.05 -4.04
C GLU A 1207 -18.99 -11.89 -2.62
N GLU A 1208 -19.97 -12.71 -2.23
CA GLU A 1208 -20.55 -12.69 -0.87
C GLU A 1208 -19.52 -13.10 0.18
N HIS A 1209 -18.78 -14.20 -0.06
CA HIS A 1209 -17.70 -14.65 0.83
C HIS A 1209 -16.62 -13.57 1.00
N SER A 1210 -16.22 -12.91 -0.10
CA SER A 1210 -15.26 -11.79 -0.07
C SER A 1210 -15.80 -10.59 0.72
N TYR A 1211 -17.09 -10.28 0.59
CA TYR A 1211 -17.74 -9.19 1.34
C TYR A 1211 -17.78 -9.49 2.85
N LEU A 1212 -18.22 -10.69 3.24
CA LEU A 1212 -18.29 -11.11 4.64
C LEU A 1212 -16.90 -11.15 5.29
N THR A 1213 -15.89 -11.64 4.57
CA THR A 1213 -14.49 -11.63 5.01
C THR A 1213 -14.00 -10.20 5.26
N ASP A 1214 -14.22 -9.29 4.31
CA ASP A 1214 -13.83 -7.88 4.42
C ASP A 1214 -14.50 -7.18 5.62
N MET A 1215 -15.81 -7.37 5.80
CA MET A 1215 -16.55 -6.77 6.90
C MET A 1215 -16.16 -7.36 8.27
N GLY A 1216 -15.95 -8.68 8.35
CA GLY A 1216 -15.44 -9.36 9.55
C GLY A 1216 -14.06 -8.84 9.96
N THR A 1217 -13.13 -8.72 9.01
CA THR A 1217 -11.79 -8.17 9.26
C THR A 1217 -11.85 -6.69 9.68
N LYS A 1218 -12.73 -5.88 9.09
CA LYS A 1218 -12.94 -4.47 9.51
C LYS A 1218 -13.49 -4.36 10.93
N ALA A 1219 -14.35 -5.29 11.36
CA ALA A 1219 -14.85 -5.32 12.73
C ALA A 1219 -13.72 -5.72 13.70
N LEU A 1220 -12.96 -6.78 13.37
CA LEU A 1220 -11.81 -7.23 14.16
C LEU A 1220 -10.73 -6.14 14.29
N ARG A 1221 -10.47 -5.37 13.22
CA ARG A 1221 -9.53 -4.25 13.23
C ARG A 1221 -9.96 -3.11 14.15
N ARG A 1222 -11.25 -2.79 14.23
CA ARG A 1222 -11.75 -1.81 15.21
C ARG A 1222 -11.50 -2.29 16.64
N TYR A 1223 -11.70 -3.59 16.89
CA TYR A 1223 -11.47 -4.17 18.21
C TYR A 1223 -9.98 -4.12 18.58
N PHE A 1224 -9.11 -4.49 17.63
CA PHE A 1224 -7.66 -4.30 17.73
C PHE A 1224 -7.29 -2.85 18.07
N PHE A 1225 -7.86 -1.86 17.36
CA PHE A 1225 -7.56 -0.46 17.62
C PHE A 1225 -8.02 0.02 19.00
N LEU A 1226 -9.18 -0.39 19.49
CA LEU A 1226 -9.61 -0.04 20.85
C LEU A 1226 -8.64 -0.57 21.91
N ILE A 1227 -8.18 -1.83 21.78
CA ILE A 1227 -7.22 -2.45 22.71
C ILE A 1227 -5.88 -1.72 22.65
N THR A 1228 -5.34 -1.47 21.45
CA THR A 1228 -4.09 -0.72 21.30
C THR A 1228 -4.20 0.72 21.80
N PHE A 1229 -5.34 1.38 21.58
CA PHE A 1229 -5.58 2.74 22.05
C PHE A 1229 -5.62 2.80 23.58
N ARG A 1230 -6.25 1.82 24.23
CA ARG A 1230 -6.24 1.75 25.70
C ARG A 1230 -4.83 1.50 26.25
N SER A 1231 -4.02 0.66 25.60
CA SER A 1231 -2.61 0.48 25.98
C SER A 1231 -1.76 1.73 25.72
N TYR A 1232 -2.05 2.46 24.65
CA TYR A 1232 -1.45 3.77 24.37
C TYR A 1232 -1.75 4.76 25.51
N LEU A 1233 -3.00 4.85 25.97
CA LEU A 1233 -3.39 5.72 27.09
C LEU A 1233 -2.65 5.39 28.39
N TYR A 1234 -2.30 4.11 28.64
CA TYR A 1234 -1.42 3.73 29.77
C TYR A 1234 0.02 4.22 29.59
N SER A 1235 0.50 4.25 28.34
CA SER A 1235 1.90 4.52 28.02
C SER A 1235 2.22 6.02 27.93
N THR A 1236 1.22 6.87 27.70
CA THR A 1236 1.39 8.32 27.52
C THR A 1236 0.65 9.11 28.60
N THR A 1237 1.33 9.47 29.68
CA THR A 1237 0.82 10.44 30.67
C THR A 1237 0.92 11.89 30.20
N SER A 1238 1.69 12.18 29.14
CA SER A 1238 1.87 13.54 28.60
C SER A 1238 1.67 13.61 27.09
N CYS A 1239 0.74 14.49 26.67
CA CYS A 1239 0.09 14.58 25.35
C CYS A 1239 0.99 15.09 24.19
N LYS A 1240 2.20 14.51 23.99
CA LYS A 1240 3.09 14.96 22.89
C LYS A 1240 3.02 14.15 21.61
N THR A 1241 2.68 12.86 21.68
CA THR A 1241 2.66 11.97 20.50
C THR A 1241 1.24 11.55 20.20
N THR A 1242 0.79 11.70 18.95
CA THR A 1242 -0.52 11.18 18.52
C THR A 1242 -0.53 9.65 18.50
N PHE A 1243 -1.71 9.04 18.60
CA PHE A 1243 -1.87 7.59 18.51
C PHE A 1243 -1.37 7.06 17.16
N THR A 1244 -1.61 7.79 16.06
CA THR A 1244 -1.05 7.44 14.75
C THR A 1244 0.47 7.41 14.74
N SER A 1245 1.13 8.38 15.40
CA SER A 1245 2.59 8.41 15.50
C SER A 1245 3.10 7.22 16.33
N TRP A 1246 2.42 6.93 17.44
CA TRP A 1246 2.74 5.79 18.30
C TRP A 1246 2.61 4.44 17.59
N MET A 1247 1.52 4.23 16.81
CA MET A 1247 1.36 3.04 15.98
C MET A 1247 2.45 2.91 14.91
N LYS A 1248 2.85 4.01 14.27
CA LYS A 1248 3.92 4.00 13.25
C LYS A 1248 5.29 3.67 13.82
N ALA A 1249 5.57 4.02 15.07
CA ALA A 1249 6.81 3.68 15.77
C ALA A 1249 6.90 2.19 16.17
N ARG A 1250 5.80 1.44 15.99
CA ARG A 1250 5.64 0.04 16.40
C ARG A 1250 5.23 -0.84 15.21
N PRO A 1251 6.16 -1.13 14.27
CA PRO A 1251 5.87 -1.93 13.08
C PRO A 1251 5.33 -3.33 13.41
N GLU A 1252 5.63 -3.89 14.58
CA GLU A 1252 5.05 -5.16 15.02
C GLU A 1252 3.53 -5.08 15.22
N LEU A 1253 3.01 -3.95 15.69
CA LEU A 1253 1.56 -3.72 15.79
C LEU A 1253 0.94 -3.54 14.41
N GLY A 1254 1.64 -2.85 13.51
CA GLY A 1254 1.25 -2.77 12.10
C GLY A 1254 1.16 -4.16 11.45
N HIS A 1255 2.18 -5.00 11.66
CA HIS A 1255 2.19 -6.37 11.16
C HIS A 1255 1.02 -7.21 11.68
N LEU A 1256 0.75 -7.17 12.99
CA LEU A 1256 -0.39 -7.86 13.58
C LEU A 1256 -1.73 -7.35 13.02
N CYS A 1257 -1.88 -6.03 12.83
CA CYS A 1257 -3.10 -5.41 12.30
C CYS A 1257 -3.34 -5.71 10.81
N ASP A 1258 -2.27 -5.81 10.02
CA ASP A 1258 -2.32 -6.10 8.58
C ASP A 1258 -2.59 -7.58 8.30
N ASN A 1259 -2.24 -8.47 9.24
CA ASN A 1259 -2.41 -9.92 9.12
C ASN A 1259 -3.56 -10.47 9.98
N LEU A 1260 -4.47 -9.59 10.43
CA LEU A 1260 -5.70 -10.00 11.11
C LEU A 1260 -6.49 -10.97 10.23
N LYS A 1261 -6.78 -12.15 10.78
CA LYS A 1261 -7.64 -13.15 10.14
C LYS A 1261 -8.84 -13.40 11.03
N LEU A 1262 -10.00 -13.47 10.38
CA LEU A 1262 -11.15 -14.12 11.00
C LEU A 1262 -10.86 -15.62 10.96
N ASP A 1263 -10.43 -16.19 12.10
CA ASP A 1263 -10.17 -17.63 12.19
C ASP A 1263 -11.44 -18.40 11.77
N LYS A 1264 -11.29 -19.34 10.83
CA LYS A 1264 -12.40 -20.18 10.34
C LYS A 1264 -12.99 -21.01 11.48
#